data_AF-A0A9P1J045-F1
#
_entry.id   AF-A0A9P1J045-F1
#
_cell.length_a   1.000
_cell.length_b   1.000
_cell.length_c   1.000
_cell.angle_alpha   90.00
_cell.angle_beta   90.00
_cell.angle_gamma   90.00
#
_symmetry.space_group_name_H-M   'P 1'
#
loop_
_entity.id
_entity.type
_entity.pdbx_description
1 polymer ?
#
loop_
_entity_poly.entity_id
_entity_poly.type
_entity_poly.pdbx_seq_one_letter_code
_entity_poly.pdbx_strand_id
1 'polypeptide(L)'
;MSLYYFVINDFTPNQDYYNCSDLAAIQGTRTHRNILGWYFIVSGAIFVILIILCLIVGLKSELIKTSCYKLMFFSSFFDIIQIVVGSFASGFYAIQSANFCDYPISMFLLGSLGCGAWLGGCISCVILAINRCCDLNPNLKTQRQVYLQSAIICSLNTSSAYIHVLMQYFYFPPSVIIFGQLAWQLSNGSVSIVYLTMNGTIQKGVYKIYATYGSLFIKPPLFQSDHFSWFFNPQINNNPELYKNLMHTVNNCSVSIITTSTYIYLCVLINKKSRHSSSRFINRTQRQVFFQSVIICSFNALAAYIYVYMQYFYSPPVVIIFGQLAWQFSNVENVKLHKLYERDMLIIIGLAIFASTSLESTTSIESTEALNQTILEDLKIRTTSKTHDTCQITAKNDVTTEKLPDERLYETWREQRIIDNIITVTEGEMRLVSAFVYSDHAAVVISMFGRENVSRPVKCHYFDCNRKHIASYESRIFPVAAVRCVRKFGAEFISITVAGEDLSAREPILLTDRTAIEPLHEIGVCVGQIYGKGTRFVDVVETVEHHRMIGASFFYLSIFESDDPTKLVILDYEKLGLMEATWINLEFKQITYQFHYIQVADCYFRSRMHSKWVINIDIDERFLMKNPTNLPGFLENLQNAEQIVGLSFPVARVQVEDSGTLGRSETFFEKYRKMSRPLWDNHKSIYQHQYSHVPFYHWSYRITPGKMVMSLNSTVGYFRHYRLTSSKHIGSNWLTHYAPFSENSLDPEFRRNLKFRISRKLSHLFNKHFIKCDTILPSAYKKEDFIGQGYKCV
;
A
#
# COMPACT_ATOMS: atom_id res chain seq x y z
N MET A 1 -8.95 -1.76 24.89
CA MET A 1 -9.34 -2.19 26.26
C MET A 1 -8.10 -2.23 27.14
N SER A 2 -8.19 -1.93 28.44
CA SER A 2 -7.05 -1.99 29.38
C SER A 2 -7.06 -3.30 30.20
N LEU A 3 -5.94 -3.64 30.84
CA LEU A 3 -5.84 -4.81 31.73
C LEU A 3 -6.77 -4.74 32.93
N TYR A 4 -6.97 -3.55 33.51
CA TYR A 4 -7.93 -3.35 34.58
C TYR A 4 -9.34 -3.79 34.16
N TYR A 5 -9.80 -3.37 32.98
CA TYR A 5 -11.08 -3.81 32.45
C TYR A 5 -11.12 -5.33 32.21
N PHE A 6 -10.03 -5.91 31.71
CA PHE A 6 -9.95 -7.35 31.44
C PHE A 6 -10.07 -8.21 32.71
N VAL A 7 -9.42 -7.78 33.81
CA VAL A 7 -9.45 -8.50 35.09
C VAL A 7 -10.82 -8.39 35.78
N ILE A 8 -11.47 -7.23 35.74
CA ILE A 8 -12.79 -7.04 36.39
C ILE A 8 -13.94 -7.71 35.62
N ASN A 9 -13.69 -8.21 34.41
CA ASN A 9 -14.66 -8.94 33.58
C ASN A 9 -14.23 -10.41 33.40
N ASP A 10 -13.76 -11.07 34.47
CA ASP A 10 -13.44 -12.50 34.51
C ASP A 10 -12.49 -12.98 33.40
N PHE A 11 -11.47 -12.18 33.06
CA PHE A 11 -10.50 -12.48 32.00
C PHE A 11 -11.14 -12.68 30.61
N THR A 12 -12.31 -12.07 30.38
CA THR A 12 -12.97 -12.08 29.08
C THR A 12 -12.62 -10.81 28.29
N PRO A 13 -12.14 -10.94 27.04
CA PRO A 13 -11.93 -9.76 26.20
C PRO A 13 -13.27 -9.13 25.85
N ASN A 14 -13.29 -7.79 25.76
CA ASN A 14 -14.48 -7.09 25.30
C ASN A 14 -14.81 -7.54 23.87
N GLN A 15 -15.98 -8.16 23.72
CA GLN A 15 -16.41 -8.78 22.47
C GLN A 15 -16.56 -7.74 21.35
N ASP A 16 -16.98 -6.50 21.62
CA ASP A 16 -17.12 -5.49 20.56
C ASP A 16 -15.77 -5.11 19.90
N TYR A 17 -14.65 -5.34 20.58
CA TYR A 17 -13.31 -4.98 20.10
C TYR A 17 -12.37 -6.16 19.86
N TYR A 18 -12.61 -7.32 20.47
CA TYR A 18 -11.71 -8.48 20.41
C TYR A 18 -12.47 -9.77 20.09
N ASN A 19 -13.62 -9.68 19.40
CA ASN A 19 -14.38 -10.83 18.96
C ASN A 19 -13.57 -11.71 17.98
N CYS A 20 -13.45 -12.99 18.30
CA CYS A 20 -12.80 -13.99 17.45
C CYS A 20 -13.79 -14.86 16.65
N SER A 21 -15.04 -14.42 16.46
CA SER A 21 -16.10 -15.20 15.79
C SER A 21 -15.82 -15.55 14.32
N ASP A 22 -15.07 -14.70 13.58
CA ASP A 22 -14.74 -14.92 12.17
C ASP A 22 -13.42 -15.71 12.00
N LEU A 23 -13.35 -16.88 12.63
CA LEU A 23 -12.15 -17.73 12.65
C LEU A 23 -11.63 -18.12 11.24
N ALA A 24 -12.54 -18.21 10.25
CA ALA A 24 -12.22 -18.62 8.88
C ALA A 24 -11.51 -17.54 8.03
N ALA A 25 -11.63 -16.25 8.40
CA ALA A 25 -10.91 -15.15 7.73
C ALA A 25 -9.49 -14.96 8.30
N ILE A 26 -9.24 -15.43 9.54
CA ILE A 26 -7.99 -15.23 10.30
C ILE A 26 -6.97 -16.35 9.99
N GLN A 27 -7.41 -17.50 9.48
CA GLN A 27 -6.54 -18.67 9.21
C GLN A 27 -5.75 -18.59 7.88
N GLY A 28 -6.10 -17.69 6.95
CA GLY A 28 -5.49 -17.62 5.61
C GLY A 28 -4.09 -16.97 5.53
N THR A 29 -3.58 -16.42 6.64
CA THR A 29 -2.26 -15.77 6.73
C THR A 29 -1.51 -16.33 7.94
N ARG A 30 -1.00 -17.56 7.84
CA ARG A 30 -0.06 -18.11 8.82
C ARG A 30 1.28 -18.29 8.13
N THR A 31 2.22 -17.36 8.33
CA THR A 31 3.59 -17.53 7.84
C THR A 31 4.47 -18.20 8.90
N HIS A 32 4.93 -19.42 8.66
CA HIS A 32 5.85 -20.11 9.54
C HIS A 32 7.28 -19.55 9.35
N ARG A 33 7.85 -18.89 10.37
CA ARG A 33 9.29 -18.51 10.35
C ARG A 33 10.03 -19.02 11.57
N ASN A 34 10.17 -20.35 11.62
CA ASN A 34 10.75 -21.10 12.74
C ASN A 34 12.18 -20.67 13.10
N ILE A 35 13.00 -20.29 12.10
CA ILE A 35 14.39 -19.86 12.32
C ILE A 35 14.45 -18.58 13.15
N LEU A 36 13.58 -17.61 12.85
CA LEU A 36 13.54 -16.33 13.56
C LEU A 36 12.99 -16.49 14.99
N GLY A 37 12.00 -17.39 15.17
CA GLY A 37 11.49 -17.75 16.49
C GLY A 37 12.56 -18.37 17.40
N TRP A 38 13.35 -19.31 16.88
CA TRP A 38 14.49 -19.89 17.62
C TRP A 38 15.59 -18.87 17.92
N TYR A 39 15.88 -17.95 16.99
CA TYR A 39 16.80 -16.85 17.24
C TYR A 39 16.38 -16.00 18.45
N PHE A 40 15.09 -15.63 18.54
CA PHE A 40 14.59 -14.85 19.67
C PHE A 40 14.71 -15.61 21.01
N ILE A 41 14.44 -16.91 21.04
CA ILE A 41 14.59 -17.72 22.26
C ILE A 41 16.07 -17.82 22.67
N VAL A 42 16.97 -18.12 21.73
CA VAL A 42 18.40 -18.30 22.02
C VAL A 42 19.06 -16.99 22.45
N SER A 43 18.80 -15.89 21.73
CA SER A 43 19.31 -14.56 22.09
C SER A 43 18.75 -14.08 23.43
N GLY A 44 17.45 -14.27 23.68
CA GLY A 44 16.82 -13.98 24.96
C GLY A 44 17.44 -14.73 26.13
N ALA A 45 17.74 -16.03 25.96
CA ALA A 45 18.41 -16.84 26.97
C ALA A 45 19.81 -16.30 27.30
N ILE A 46 20.58 -15.94 26.29
CA ILE A 46 21.91 -15.33 26.47
C ILE A 46 21.79 -14.00 27.25
N PHE A 47 20.85 -13.13 26.87
CA PHE A 47 20.67 -11.84 27.54
C PHE A 47 20.21 -11.96 28.99
N VAL A 48 19.27 -12.86 29.30
CA VAL A 48 18.83 -13.11 30.68
C VAL A 48 19.97 -13.63 31.54
N ILE A 49 20.76 -14.58 31.04
CA ILE A 49 21.94 -15.10 31.76
C ILE A 49 22.91 -13.97 32.08
N LEU A 50 23.22 -13.13 31.09
CA LEU A 50 24.12 -11.99 31.27
C LEU A 50 23.58 -10.97 32.29
N ILE A 51 22.28 -10.66 32.26
CA ILE A 51 21.65 -9.75 33.23
C ILE A 51 21.70 -10.33 34.65
N ILE A 52 21.37 -11.61 34.82
CA ILE A 52 21.42 -12.28 36.13
C ILE A 52 22.85 -12.26 36.70
N LEU A 53 23.86 -12.57 35.88
CA LEU A 53 25.27 -12.49 36.29
C LEU A 53 25.66 -11.07 36.70
N CYS A 54 25.21 -10.06 35.96
CA CYS A 54 25.47 -8.66 36.29
C CYS A 54 24.76 -8.23 37.58
N LEU A 55 23.54 -8.70 37.84
CA LEU A 55 22.80 -8.45 39.08
C LEU A 55 23.50 -9.06 40.30
N ILE A 56 23.98 -10.30 40.19
CA ILE A 56 24.73 -10.99 41.26
C ILE A 56 26.01 -10.23 41.60
N VAL A 57 26.76 -9.78 40.58
CA VAL A 57 28.00 -9.01 40.78
C VAL A 57 27.68 -7.60 41.32
N GLY A 58 26.63 -6.97 40.83
CA GLY A 58 26.18 -5.65 41.27
C GLY A 58 25.78 -5.62 42.75
N LEU A 59 25.08 -6.65 43.21
CA LEU A 59 24.68 -6.82 44.63
C LEU A 59 25.87 -7.01 45.57
N LYS A 60 26.94 -7.65 45.09
CA LYS A 60 28.17 -7.88 45.86
C LYS A 60 29.15 -6.70 45.78
N SER A 61 28.89 -5.71 44.94
CA SER A 61 29.81 -4.59 44.72
C SER A 61 29.54 -3.44 45.68
N GLU A 62 30.61 -2.90 46.27
CA GLU A 62 30.61 -1.63 47.01
C GLU A 62 30.02 -0.45 46.20
N LEU A 63 29.99 -0.58 44.86
CA LEU A 63 29.43 0.40 43.94
C LEU A 63 27.91 0.59 44.09
N ILE A 64 27.17 -0.41 44.59
CA ILE A 64 25.70 -0.34 44.80
C ILE A 64 25.31 0.75 45.82
N LYS A 65 26.26 1.24 46.62
CA LYS A 65 26.02 2.34 47.58
C LYS A 65 25.74 3.67 46.86
N THR A 66 26.21 3.83 45.62
CA THR A 66 26.00 5.04 44.82
C THR A 66 24.61 5.08 44.16
N SER A 67 24.02 6.26 44.04
CA SER A 67 22.65 6.44 43.54
C SER A 67 22.46 5.87 42.12
N CYS A 68 23.44 6.01 41.23
CA CYS A 68 23.34 5.49 39.87
C CYS A 68 23.29 3.96 39.80
N TYR A 69 24.15 3.25 40.54
CA TYR A 69 24.15 1.78 40.50
C TYR A 69 22.86 1.22 41.12
N LYS A 70 22.25 1.92 42.09
CA LYS A 70 20.89 1.59 42.57
C LYS A 70 19.86 1.72 41.46
N LEU A 71 19.89 2.81 40.68
CA LEU A 71 18.97 3.01 39.56
C LEU A 71 19.12 1.93 38.47
N MET A 72 20.36 1.59 38.08
CA MET A 72 20.64 0.54 37.10
C MET A 72 20.18 -0.85 37.59
N PHE A 73 20.38 -1.15 38.88
CA PHE A 73 19.89 -2.38 39.49
C PHE A 73 18.36 -2.49 39.45
N PHE A 74 17.63 -1.39 39.70
CA PHE A 74 16.17 -1.38 39.60
C PHE A 74 15.66 -1.45 38.15
N SER A 75 16.36 -0.80 37.20
CA SER A 75 16.05 -0.86 35.76
C SER A 75 16.08 -2.30 35.23
N SER A 76 17.05 -3.08 35.71
CA SER A 76 17.26 -4.49 35.30
C SER A 76 16.07 -5.41 35.59
N PHE A 77 15.19 -5.08 36.54
CA PHE A 77 13.97 -5.86 36.76
C PHE A 77 12.95 -5.67 35.63
N PHE A 78 12.87 -4.45 35.07
CA PHE A 78 12.05 -4.18 33.90
C PHE A 78 12.65 -4.84 32.67
N ASP A 79 13.98 -4.83 32.50
CA ASP A 79 14.66 -5.52 31.40
C ASP A 79 14.38 -7.02 31.35
N ILE A 80 14.34 -7.69 32.50
CA ILE A 80 14.00 -9.13 32.57
C ILE A 80 12.57 -9.36 32.06
N ILE A 81 11.61 -8.54 32.49
CA ILE A 81 10.21 -8.64 32.03
C ILE A 81 10.14 -8.39 30.50
N GLN A 82 10.90 -7.42 30.02
CA GLN A 82 10.94 -7.07 28.59
C GLN A 82 11.57 -8.14 27.72
N ILE A 83 12.60 -8.85 28.20
CA ILE A 83 13.19 -9.98 27.46
C ILE A 83 12.25 -11.20 27.47
N VAL A 84 11.55 -11.43 28.58
CA VAL A 84 10.53 -12.49 28.63
C VAL A 84 9.44 -12.24 27.58
N VAL A 85 8.96 -11.01 27.43
CA VAL A 85 7.93 -10.66 26.44
C VAL A 85 8.50 -10.57 25.02
N GLY A 86 9.53 -9.75 24.81
CA GLY A 86 10.13 -9.43 23.51
C GLY A 86 11.03 -10.51 22.91
N SER A 87 11.41 -11.55 23.67
CA SER A 87 12.26 -12.63 23.17
C SER A 87 11.65 -14.02 23.41
N PHE A 88 11.33 -14.40 24.64
CA PHE A 88 10.80 -15.75 24.92
C PHE A 88 9.36 -15.94 24.43
N ALA A 89 8.44 -15.06 24.84
CA ALA A 89 7.04 -15.14 24.40
C ALA A 89 6.93 -14.87 22.89
N SER A 90 7.65 -13.87 22.38
CA SER A 90 7.74 -13.57 20.95
C SER A 90 8.25 -14.76 20.14
N GLY A 91 9.32 -15.42 20.60
CA GLY A 91 9.87 -16.61 19.95
C GLY A 91 8.93 -17.81 20.00
N PHE A 92 8.24 -18.03 21.13
CA PHE A 92 7.23 -19.08 21.27
C PHE A 92 6.05 -18.87 20.32
N TYR A 93 5.45 -17.67 20.30
CA TYR A 93 4.33 -17.36 19.41
C TYR A 93 4.74 -17.36 17.93
N ALA A 94 5.97 -16.95 17.63
CA ALA A 94 6.56 -17.04 16.30
C ALA A 94 6.66 -18.49 15.79
N ILE A 95 7.12 -19.42 16.63
CA ILE A 95 7.23 -20.85 16.27
C ILE A 95 5.85 -21.45 16.02
N GLN A 96 4.86 -21.09 16.85
CA GLN A 96 3.49 -21.58 16.72
C GLN A 96 2.68 -20.88 15.62
N SER A 97 3.24 -19.85 14.97
CA SER A 97 2.51 -18.97 14.03
C SER A 97 1.19 -18.46 14.62
N ALA A 98 1.25 -18.05 15.89
CA ALA A 98 0.07 -17.73 16.68
C ALA A 98 -0.34 -16.27 16.53
N ASN A 99 -1.65 -16.04 16.41
CA ASN A 99 -2.29 -14.72 16.44
C ASN A 99 -3.09 -14.55 17.73
N PHE A 100 -3.62 -13.34 17.97
CA PHE A 100 -4.34 -13.03 19.22
C PHE A 100 -5.46 -14.02 19.55
N CYS A 101 -6.23 -14.48 18.57
CA CYS A 101 -7.33 -15.42 18.81
C CYS A 101 -6.89 -16.83 19.22
N ASP A 102 -5.64 -17.22 19.00
CA ASP A 102 -5.12 -18.52 19.42
C ASP A 102 -4.80 -18.54 20.93
N TYR A 103 -4.28 -17.42 21.47
CA TYR A 103 -3.91 -17.28 22.88
C TYR A 103 -4.34 -15.92 23.48
N PRO A 104 -5.64 -15.57 23.49
CA PRO A 104 -6.11 -14.22 23.79
C PRO A 104 -5.75 -13.78 25.21
N ILE A 105 -5.92 -14.65 26.20
CA ILE A 105 -5.58 -14.36 27.60
C ILE A 105 -4.07 -14.14 27.75
N SER A 106 -3.27 -15.03 27.18
CA SER A 106 -1.81 -15.01 27.32
C SER A 106 -1.20 -13.78 26.65
N MET A 107 -1.58 -13.49 25.40
CA MET A 107 -1.08 -12.33 24.66
C MET A 107 -1.51 -11.00 25.28
N PHE A 108 -2.74 -10.93 25.81
CA PHE A 108 -3.22 -9.72 26.48
C PHE A 108 -2.48 -9.44 27.79
N LEU A 109 -2.23 -10.47 28.61
CA LEU A 109 -1.47 -10.33 29.85
C LEU A 109 -0.01 -9.97 29.59
N LEU A 110 0.67 -10.68 28.68
CA LEU A 110 2.09 -10.43 28.38
C LEU A 110 2.31 -9.10 27.68
N GLY A 111 1.42 -8.70 26.78
CA GLY A 111 1.45 -7.38 26.15
C GLY A 111 1.29 -6.25 27.17
N SER A 112 0.40 -6.42 28.17
CA SER A 112 0.18 -5.45 29.23
C SER A 112 1.41 -5.32 30.15
N LEU A 113 2.00 -6.45 30.53
CA LEU A 113 3.23 -6.48 31.34
C LEU A 113 4.42 -5.86 30.59
N GLY A 114 4.58 -6.15 29.30
CA GLY A 114 5.61 -5.55 28.47
C GLY A 114 5.43 -4.04 28.30
N CYS A 115 4.20 -3.57 28.09
CA CYS A 115 3.92 -2.14 27.99
C CYS A 115 4.23 -1.38 29.30
N GLY A 116 3.86 -1.94 30.46
CA GLY A 116 4.18 -1.33 31.75
C GLY A 116 5.68 -1.32 32.05
N ALA A 117 6.38 -2.41 31.73
CA ALA A 117 7.83 -2.48 31.87
C ALA A 117 8.57 -1.51 30.93
N TRP A 118 8.09 -1.32 29.70
CA TRP A 118 8.61 -0.33 28.76
C TRP A 118 8.54 1.10 29.30
N LEU A 119 7.37 1.46 29.82
CA LEU A 119 7.13 2.79 30.40
C LEU A 119 7.98 3.01 31.65
N GLY A 120 8.11 1.99 32.51
CA GLY A 120 9.02 1.99 33.65
C GLY A 120 10.49 2.16 33.27
N GLY A 121 10.95 1.48 32.21
CA GLY A 121 12.31 1.61 31.66
C GLY A 121 12.58 3.01 31.07
N CYS A 122 11.61 3.56 30.34
CA CYS A 122 11.69 4.90 29.75
C CYS A 122 11.94 6.00 30.79
N ILE A 123 11.16 6.01 31.87
CA ILE A 123 11.32 7.00 32.94
C ILE A 123 12.63 6.78 33.72
N SER A 124 13.08 5.53 33.84
CA SER A 124 14.37 5.18 34.44
C SER A 124 15.54 5.74 33.64
N CYS A 125 15.49 5.67 32.30
CA CYS A 125 16.48 6.27 31.41
C CYS A 125 16.55 7.80 31.56
N VAL A 126 15.40 8.47 31.64
CA VAL A 126 15.33 9.93 31.84
C VAL A 126 15.95 10.34 33.18
N ILE A 127 15.59 9.64 34.26
CA ILE A 127 16.12 9.94 35.60
C ILE A 127 17.62 9.63 35.68
N LEU A 128 18.09 8.57 35.01
CA LEU A 128 19.51 8.24 34.91
C LEU A 128 20.30 9.34 34.16
N ALA A 129 19.77 9.86 33.04
CA ALA A 129 20.39 10.95 32.29
C ALA A 129 20.53 12.23 33.13
N ILE A 130 19.47 12.59 33.88
CA ILE A 130 19.48 13.76 34.76
C ILE A 130 20.47 13.56 35.92
N ASN A 131 20.51 12.36 36.52
CA ASN A 131 21.47 12.03 37.57
C ASN A 131 22.92 12.26 37.09
N ARG A 132 23.22 11.94 35.83
CA ARG A 132 24.54 12.15 35.21
C ARG A 132 24.86 13.62 34.93
N CYS A 133 23.87 14.43 34.56
CA CYS A 133 24.04 15.89 34.48
C CYS A 133 24.43 16.50 35.83
N CYS A 134 23.80 16.05 36.91
CA CYS A 134 24.07 16.53 38.26
C CYS A 134 25.47 16.14 38.74
N ASP A 135 25.93 14.91 38.46
CA ASP A 135 27.28 14.44 38.82
C ASP A 135 28.41 15.23 38.14
N LEU A 136 28.20 15.73 36.91
CA LEU A 136 29.23 16.37 36.09
C LEU A 136 29.43 17.87 36.37
N ASN A 137 28.48 18.53 37.02
CA ASN A 137 28.52 19.95 37.30
C ASN A 137 28.85 20.24 38.78
N PRO A 138 30.10 20.60 39.13
CA PRO A 138 30.51 20.82 40.51
C PRO A 138 29.83 22.03 41.18
N ASN A 139 29.23 22.96 40.41
CA ASN A 139 28.43 24.07 40.94
C ASN A 139 27.07 23.62 41.50
N LEU A 140 26.66 22.38 41.18
CA LEU A 140 25.43 21.74 41.64
C LEU A 140 25.68 20.84 42.87
N LYS A 141 26.80 20.99 43.59
CA LYS A 141 27.02 20.23 44.84
C LYS A 141 25.88 20.50 45.83
N THR A 142 25.35 19.40 46.35
CA THR A 142 24.04 19.17 46.96
C THR A 142 23.57 20.20 48.01
N GLN A 143 24.45 20.96 48.66
CA GLN A 143 24.07 22.01 49.62
C GLN A 143 23.73 23.37 48.97
N ARG A 144 24.40 23.77 47.88
CA ARG A 144 24.10 25.05 47.18
C ARG A 144 22.83 24.95 46.33
N GLN A 145 22.50 23.74 45.89
CA GLN A 145 21.25 23.42 45.17
C GLN A 145 20.01 23.62 46.05
N VAL A 146 20.03 23.21 47.32
CA VAL A 146 18.88 23.39 48.23
C VAL A 146 18.58 24.88 48.47
N TYR A 147 19.62 25.71 48.60
CA TYR A 147 19.46 27.15 48.77
C TYR A 147 18.94 27.84 47.49
N LEU A 148 19.41 27.41 46.32
CA LEU A 148 18.94 27.91 45.02
C LEU A 148 17.51 27.42 44.70
N GLN A 149 17.15 26.22 45.14
CA GLN A 149 15.79 25.66 45.03
C GLN A 149 14.79 26.52 45.80
N SER A 150 15.07 26.81 47.07
CA SER A 150 14.23 27.70 47.88
C SER A 150 14.14 29.10 47.26
N ALA A 151 15.26 29.66 46.77
CA ALA A 151 15.26 30.98 46.14
C ALA A 151 14.43 31.05 44.84
N ILE A 152 14.53 30.05 43.96
CA ILE A 152 13.76 30.01 42.70
C ILE A 152 12.26 29.82 43.00
N ILE A 153 11.90 28.87 43.87
CA ILE A 153 10.50 28.63 44.26
C ILE A 153 9.89 29.88 44.91
N CYS A 154 10.61 30.53 45.83
CA CYS A 154 10.16 31.76 46.49
C CYS A 154 10.03 32.94 45.52
N SER A 155 10.95 33.09 44.55
CA SER A 155 10.88 34.17 43.56
C SER A 155 9.69 34.03 42.58
N LEU A 156 9.37 32.80 42.16
CA LEU A 156 8.23 32.51 41.29
C LEU A 156 6.90 32.72 42.04
N ASN A 157 6.81 32.31 43.30
CA ASN A 157 5.63 32.59 44.13
C ASN A 157 5.45 34.09 44.40
N THR A 158 6.54 34.82 44.66
CA THR A 158 6.48 36.27 44.94
C THR A 158 6.03 37.06 43.71
N SER A 159 6.59 36.76 42.54
CA SER A 159 6.21 37.41 41.27
C SER A 159 4.76 37.13 40.88
N SER A 160 4.32 35.88 40.99
CA SER A 160 2.92 35.49 40.76
C SER A 160 1.96 36.21 41.71
N ALA A 161 2.28 36.32 42.99
CA ALA A 161 1.45 37.01 43.97
C ALA A 161 1.31 38.51 43.66
N TYR A 162 2.42 39.17 43.34
CA TYR A 162 2.43 40.61 43.03
C TYR A 162 1.63 40.93 41.77
N ILE A 163 1.79 40.12 40.73
CA ILE A 163 1.09 40.28 39.45
C ILE A 163 -0.43 40.09 39.64
N HIS A 164 -0.87 39.09 40.41
CA HIS A 164 -2.29 38.86 40.67
C HIS A 164 -2.95 39.90 41.57
N VAL A 165 -2.21 40.47 42.53
CA VAL A 165 -2.70 41.60 43.34
C VAL A 165 -2.84 42.85 42.47
N LEU A 166 -1.85 43.14 41.62
CA LEU A 166 -1.93 44.30 40.72
C LEU A 166 -3.06 44.18 39.70
N MET A 167 -3.35 42.97 39.19
CA MET A 167 -4.47 42.70 38.28
C MET A 167 -5.84 43.03 38.86
N GLN A 168 -6.00 43.10 40.19
CA GLN A 168 -7.27 43.47 40.82
C GLN A 168 -7.55 44.98 40.75
N TYR A 169 -6.51 45.80 40.57
CA TYR A 169 -6.63 47.26 40.64
C TYR A 169 -6.31 47.97 39.33
N PHE A 170 -5.62 47.32 38.39
CA PHE A 170 -5.20 47.92 37.13
C PHE A 170 -5.42 46.99 35.93
N TYR A 171 -5.80 47.55 34.79
CA TYR A 171 -5.87 46.83 33.52
C TYR A 171 -4.48 46.65 32.93
N PHE A 172 -4.04 45.39 32.79
CA PHE A 172 -2.74 45.03 32.21
C PHE A 172 -2.86 44.48 30.78
N PRO A 173 -1.82 44.64 29.95
CA PRO A 173 -1.78 44.02 28.63
C PRO A 173 -1.73 42.48 28.74
N PRO A 174 -2.29 41.75 27.75
CA PRO A 174 -2.39 40.28 27.77
C PRO A 174 -1.05 39.55 27.99
N SER A 175 0.08 40.13 27.56
CA SER A 175 1.41 39.56 27.78
C SER A 175 1.79 39.44 29.25
N VAL A 176 1.43 40.42 30.07
CA VAL A 176 1.68 40.44 31.52
C VAL A 176 0.75 39.46 32.24
N ILE A 177 -0.48 39.30 31.74
CA ILE A 177 -1.43 38.30 32.22
C ILE A 177 -0.93 36.88 31.98
N ILE A 178 -0.49 36.60 30.76
CA ILE A 178 0.09 35.31 30.40
C ILE A 178 1.36 35.04 31.23
N PHE A 179 2.23 36.04 31.41
CA PHE A 179 3.43 35.88 32.23
C PHE A 179 3.11 35.55 33.70
N GLY A 180 2.11 36.20 34.30
CA GLY A 180 1.64 35.89 35.66
C GLY A 180 1.11 34.46 35.78
N GLN A 181 0.30 34.01 34.81
CA GLN A 181 -0.25 32.65 34.77
C GLN A 181 0.84 31.58 34.60
N LEU A 182 1.85 31.83 33.76
CA LEU A 182 2.98 30.92 33.57
C LEU A 182 3.87 30.83 34.83
N ALA A 183 4.14 31.95 35.50
CA ALA A 183 4.90 31.96 36.75
C ALA A 183 4.18 31.18 37.86
N TRP A 184 2.85 31.29 37.95
CA TRP A 184 2.02 30.53 38.87
C TRP A 184 2.03 29.02 38.59
N GLN A 185 1.95 28.61 37.31
CA GLN A 185 2.04 27.20 36.93
C GLN A 185 3.42 26.60 37.22
N LEU A 186 4.49 27.36 36.93
CA LEU A 186 5.87 26.92 37.17
C LEU A 186 6.19 26.80 38.66
N SER A 187 5.61 27.64 39.52
CA SER A 187 5.85 27.56 40.97
C SER A 187 5.31 26.26 41.57
N ASN A 188 4.14 25.81 41.12
CA ASN A 188 3.53 24.54 41.52
C ASN A 188 4.23 23.31 40.90
N GLY A 189 4.66 23.38 39.64
CA GLY A 189 5.34 22.27 38.97
C GLY A 189 6.80 22.05 39.40
N SER A 190 7.49 23.10 39.86
CA SER A 190 8.92 23.07 40.20
C SER A 190 9.26 22.12 41.37
N VAL A 191 8.37 22.00 42.35
CA VAL A 191 8.53 21.13 43.53
C VAL A 191 8.55 19.66 43.12
N SER A 192 7.66 19.26 42.20
CA SER A 192 7.61 17.90 41.66
C SER A 192 8.87 17.55 40.86
N ILE A 193 9.38 18.48 40.04
CA ILE A 193 10.62 18.29 39.27
C ILE A 193 11.82 18.09 40.21
N VAL A 194 11.91 18.85 41.29
CA VAL A 194 12.99 18.73 42.29
C VAL A 194 12.94 17.37 43.00
N TYR A 195 11.76 16.92 43.45
CA TYR A 195 11.64 15.62 44.11
C TYR A 195 11.90 14.44 43.17
N LEU A 196 11.46 14.52 41.91
CA LEU A 196 11.70 13.51 40.88
C LEU A 196 13.18 13.36 40.52
N THR A 197 13.96 14.43 40.62
CA THR A 197 15.37 14.43 40.19
C THR A 197 16.36 14.11 41.33
N MET A 198 15.98 14.36 42.59
CA MET A 198 16.94 14.35 43.71
C MET A 198 16.57 13.43 44.89
N ASN A 199 15.41 12.78 44.90
CA ASN A 199 15.01 11.86 45.97
C ASN A 199 14.86 10.41 45.47
N GLY A 200 15.83 9.56 45.83
CA GLY A 200 15.87 8.16 45.39
C GLY A 200 14.71 7.29 45.87
N THR A 201 14.00 7.66 46.94
CA THR A 201 12.80 6.94 47.41
C THR A 201 11.58 7.31 46.57
N ILE A 202 11.43 8.60 46.26
CA ILE A 202 10.34 9.11 45.40
C ILE A 202 10.52 8.61 43.96
N GLN A 203 11.75 8.58 43.44
CA GLN A 203 12.07 7.99 42.13
C GLN A 203 11.58 6.54 42.02
N LYS A 204 11.86 5.71 43.03
CA LYS A 204 11.37 4.32 43.07
C LYS A 204 9.85 4.23 43.14
N GLY A 205 9.20 5.11 43.90
CA GLY A 205 7.74 5.19 43.97
C GLY A 205 7.13 5.55 42.61
N VAL A 206 7.73 6.51 41.91
CA VAL A 206 7.28 6.99 40.60
C VAL A 206 7.48 5.92 39.52
N TYR A 207 8.59 5.18 39.53
CA TYR A 207 8.78 4.03 38.63
C TYR A 207 7.66 3.01 38.78
N LYS A 208 7.32 2.65 40.02
CA LYS A 208 6.26 1.70 40.32
C LYS A 208 4.90 2.24 39.89
N ILE A 209 4.57 3.48 40.20
CA ILE A 209 3.30 4.09 39.82
C ILE A 209 3.17 4.17 38.30
N TYR A 210 4.22 4.57 37.60
CA TYR A 210 4.21 4.71 36.14
C TYR A 210 4.14 3.35 35.43
N ALA A 211 4.89 2.34 35.91
CA ALA A 211 4.81 0.98 35.41
C ALA A 211 3.44 0.34 35.68
N THR A 212 2.91 0.47 36.91
CA THR A 212 1.57 -0.03 37.26
C THR A 212 0.48 0.66 36.46
N TYR A 213 0.59 1.98 36.24
CA TYR A 213 -0.33 2.72 35.39
C TYR A 213 -0.30 2.21 33.94
N GLY A 214 0.91 2.02 33.41
CA GLY A 214 1.15 1.44 32.09
C GLY A 214 0.58 0.04 31.92
N SER A 215 0.76 -0.83 32.92
CA SER A 215 0.23 -2.19 32.87
C SER A 215 -1.29 -2.25 32.97
N LEU A 216 -1.90 -1.45 33.85
CA LEU A 216 -3.32 -1.59 34.20
C LEU A 216 -4.26 -0.78 33.31
N PHE A 217 -3.85 0.40 32.87
CA PHE A 217 -4.78 1.39 32.28
C PHE A 217 -4.52 1.69 30.80
N ILE A 218 -3.41 1.21 30.25
CA ILE A 218 -3.07 1.41 28.84
C ILE A 218 -3.47 0.18 28.01
N LYS A 219 -3.88 0.39 26.75
CA LYS A 219 -4.18 -0.72 25.83
C LYS A 219 -2.88 -1.50 25.56
N PRO A 220 -2.83 -2.83 25.71
CA PRO A 220 -1.60 -3.57 25.46
C PRO A 220 -1.33 -3.73 23.95
N PRO A 221 -0.06 -3.74 23.53
CA PRO A 221 0.31 -4.28 22.24
C PRO A 221 0.14 -5.80 22.24
N LEU A 222 -0.21 -6.38 21.09
CA LEU A 222 -0.51 -7.80 20.90
C LEU A 222 0.44 -8.35 19.85
N PHE A 223 0.93 -9.57 20.06
CA PHE A 223 1.88 -10.19 19.15
C PHE A 223 1.20 -10.59 17.84
N GLN A 224 1.82 -10.22 16.71
CA GLN A 224 1.40 -10.66 15.39
C GLN A 224 2.47 -11.55 14.77
N SER A 225 2.11 -12.80 14.47
CA SER A 225 3.05 -13.77 13.89
C SER A 225 3.56 -13.36 12.51
N ASP A 226 2.69 -12.87 11.63
CA ASP A 226 3.03 -12.43 10.27
C ASP A 226 4.16 -11.39 10.21
N HIS A 227 4.26 -10.57 11.27
CA HIS A 227 5.17 -9.45 11.36
C HIS A 227 6.26 -9.68 12.44
N PHE A 228 6.22 -10.82 13.13
CA PHE A 228 7.14 -11.21 14.21
C PHE A 228 7.33 -10.13 15.27
N SER A 229 6.28 -9.35 15.53
CA SER A 229 6.37 -8.13 16.32
C SER A 229 5.06 -7.79 17.01
N TRP A 230 5.11 -6.90 18.00
CA TRP A 230 3.98 -6.51 18.83
C TRP A 230 3.33 -5.22 18.31
N PHE A 231 2.05 -5.30 17.97
CA PHE A 231 1.26 -4.17 17.45
C PHE A 231 0.03 -3.93 18.32
N PHE A 232 -0.40 -2.68 18.49
CA PHE A 232 -1.63 -2.43 19.24
C PHE A 232 -2.88 -2.92 18.50
N ASN A 233 -2.87 -2.91 17.17
CA ASN A 233 -3.94 -3.46 16.34
C ASN A 233 -3.70 -4.97 16.09
N PRO A 234 -4.57 -5.86 16.59
CA PRO A 234 -4.45 -7.31 16.35
C PRO A 234 -4.96 -7.75 14.98
N GLN A 235 -5.38 -6.82 14.10
CA GLN A 235 -5.90 -7.10 12.76
C GLN A 235 -7.16 -7.98 12.71
N ILE A 236 -7.89 -8.07 13.83
CA ILE A 236 -9.13 -8.85 13.95
C ILE A 236 -10.36 -8.05 13.50
N ASN A 237 -10.32 -6.73 13.64
CA ASN A 237 -11.42 -5.84 13.28
C ASN A 237 -10.96 -4.86 12.19
N ASN A 238 -11.88 -4.49 11.30
CA ASN A 238 -11.61 -3.65 10.12
C ASN A 238 -11.30 -2.19 10.46
N ASN A 239 -11.50 -1.75 11.70
CA ASN A 239 -11.20 -0.38 12.16
C ASN A 239 -9.90 -0.32 12.99
N PRO A 240 -8.75 0.03 12.38
CA PRO A 240 -7.45 0.13 13.07
C PRO A 240 -7.37 1.30 14.07
N GLU A 241 -8.23 2.32 13.94
CA GLU A 241 -8.25 3.50 14.82
C GLU A 241 -8.62 3.12 16.26
N LEU A 242 -9.47 2.12 16.44
CA LEU A 242 -9.91 1.62 17.74
C LEU A 242 -8.76 1.13 18.62
N TYR A 243 -7.65 0.73 17.99
CA TYR A 243 -6.49 0.17 18.68
C TYR A 243 -5.35 1.19 18.85
N LYS A 244 -5.46 2.40 18.29
CA LYS A 244 -4.44 3.44 18.50
C LYS A 244 -4.32 3.81 19.97
N ASN A 245 -3.08 4.08 20.37
CA ASN A 245 -2.71 4.40 21.73
C ASN A 245 -1.96 5.73 21.79
N LEU A 246 -2.74 6.80 21.92
CA LEU A 246 -2.23 8.17 21.97
C LEU A 246 -1.29 8.39 23.16
N MET A 247 -1.60 7.79 24.32
CA MET A 247 -0.80 7.97 25.53
C MET A 247 0.59 7.34 25.39
N HIS A 248 0.67 6.13 24.84
CA HIS A 248 1.95 5.48 24.53
C HIS A 248 2.75 6.29 23.48
N THR A 249 2.07 6.83 22.47
CA THR A 249 2.70 7.66 21.43
C THR A 249 3.29 8.95 22.00
N VAL A 250 2.52 9.67 22.81
CA VAL A 250 2.97 10.90 23.49
C VAL A 250 4.14 10.58 24.43
N ASN A 251 4.10 9.48 25.17
CA ASN A 251 5.23 9.04 25.99
C ASN A 251 6.49 8.82 25.15
N ASN A 252 6.41 8.01 24.08
CA ASN A 252 7.57 7.66 23.27
C ASN A 252 8.19 8.88 22.59
N CYS A 253 7.36 9.78 22.04
CA CYS A 253 7.84 11.04 21.48
C CYS A 253 8.50 11.92 22.55
N SER A 254 7.86 12.09 23.71
CA SER A 254 8.35 12.95 24.80
C SER A 254 9.66 12.44 25.38
N VAL A 255 9.73 11.14 25.70
CA VAL A 255 10.93 10.50 26.25
C VAL A 255 12.08 10.58 25.25
N SER A 256 11.83 10.31 23.97
CA SER A 256 12.89 10.37 22.94
C SER A 256 13.43 11.79 22.76
N ILE A 257 12.56 12.80 22.75
CA ILE A 257 12.97 14.21 22.63
C ILE A 257 13.75 14.65 23.87
N ILE A 258 13.25 14.35 25.08
CA ILE A 258 13.86 14.75 26.35
C ILE A 258 15.22 14.08 26.54
N THR A 259 15.31 12.76 26.32
CA THR A 259 16.56 12.01 26.46
C THR A 259 17.59 12.49 25.43
N THR A 260 17.23 12.57 24.15
CA THR A 260 18.14 13.04 23.09
C THR A 260 18.67 14.44 23.38
N SER A 261 17.80 15.38 23.78
CA SER A 261 18.20 16.75 24.11
C SER A 261 19.14 16.80 25.33
N THR A 262 18.87 15.99 26.35
CA THR A 262 19.69 15.91 27.57
C THR A 262 21.09 15.36 27.26
N TYR A 263 21.21 14.35 26.40
CA TYR A 263 22.52 13.80 26.01
C TYR A 263 23.30 14.71 25.07
N ILE A 264 22.65 15.42 24.15
CA ILE A 264 23.30 16.48 23.35
C ILE A 264 23.88 17.55 24.28
N TYR A 265 23.11 18.00 25.28
CA TYR A 265 23.56 18.96 26.27
C TYR A 265 24.76 18.43 27.09
N LEU A 266 24.72 17.16 27.51
CA LEU A 266 25.83 16.50 28.20
C LEU A 266 27.10 16.42 27.34
N CYS A 267 26.99 16.06 26.06
CA CYS A 267 28.12 16.04 25.12
C CYS A 267 28.73 17.44 24.96
N VAL A 268 27.91 18.49 24.90
CA VAL A 268 28.37 19.88 24.87
C VAL A 268 29.08 20.26 26.17
N LEU A 269 28.55 19.87 27.34
CA LEU A 269 29.19 20.13 28.64
C LEU A 269 30.55 19.42 28.75
N ILE A 270 30.66 18.17 28.31
CA ILE A 270 31.91 17.41 28.31
C ILE A 270 32.93 18.05 27.36
N ASN A 271 32.51 18.45 26.15
CA ASN A 271 33.38 19.12 25.18
C ASN A 271 33.87 20.49 25.70
N LYS A 272 32.99 21.28 26.33
CA LYS A 272 33.36 22.56 26.97
C LYS A 272 34.33 22.36 28.13
N LYS A 273 34.09 21.36 28.99
CA LYS A 273 34.94 21.04 30.15
C LYS A 273 36.29 20.43 29.74
N SER A 274 36.33 19.64 28.66
CA SER A 274 37.56 19.08 28.07
C SER A 274 38.44 20.16 27.44
N ARG A 275 37.86 21.27 26.96
CA ARG A 275 38.62 22.41 26.41
C ARG A 275 39.20 23.36 27.45
N HIS A 276 38.65 23.39 28.66
CA HIS A 276 39.01 24.38 29.70
C HIS A 276 39.79 23.80 30.89
N SER A 277 40.01 22.49 30.94
CA SER A 277 40.75 21.86 32.05
C SER A 277 41.81 20.90 31.54
N SER A 278 43.09 21.25 31.71
CA SER A 278 44.23 20.32 31.60
C SER A 278 44.22 19.25 32.71
N SER A 279 43.20 19.21 33.57
CA SER A 279 43.10 18.24 34.66
C SER A 279 42.30 17.01 34.25
N ARG A 280 43.00 15.88 34.27
CA ARG A 280 42.56 14.50 34.08
C ARG A 280 41.64 14.03 35.23
N PHE A 281 40.60 14.79 35.59
CA PHE A 281 39.75 14.55 36.77
C PHE A 281 38.45 13.79 36.48
N ILE A 282 38.06 13.59 35.22
CA ILE A 282 36.96 12.66 34.91
C ILE A 282 37.52 11.25 35.10
N ASN A 283 37.11 10.60 36.19
CA ASN A 283 37.54 9.24 36.50
C ASN A 283 37.26 8.32 35.31
N ARG A 284 38.18 7.39 35.00
CA ARG A 284 38.02 6.40 33.91
C ARG A 284 36.66 5.69 34.00
N THR A 285 36.22 5.41 35.22
CA THR A 285 34.92 4.83 35.56
C THR A 285 33.75 5.78 35.22
N GLN A 286 33.84 7.07 35.51
CA GLN A 286 32.79 8.05 35.18
C GLN A 286 32.63 8.24 33.67
N ARG A 287 33.76 8.28 32.92
CA ARG A 287 33.73 8.35 31.46
C ARG A 287 33.13 7.08 30.84
N GLN A 288 33.49 5.91 31.36
CA GLN A 288 32.97 4.63 30.89
C GLN A 288 31.46 4.51 31.13
N VAL A 289 30.99 4.86 32.33
CA VAL A 289 29.55 4.78 32.64
C VAL A 289 28.75 5.82 31.84
N PHE A 290 29.33 6.98 31.51
CA PHE A 290 28.70 7.96 30.62
C PHE A 290 28.43 7.40 29.21
N PHE A 291 29.45 6.84 28.54
CA PHE A 291 29.27 6.27 27.20
C PHE A 291 28.32 5.08 27.19
N GLN A 292 28.31 4.28 28.25
CA GLN A 292 27.34 3.20 28.42
C GLN A 292 25.90 3.73 28.42
N SER A 293 25.60 4.80 29.15
CA SER A 293 24.26 5.41 29.16
C SER A 293 23.85 6.03 27.82
N VAL A 294 24.79 6.56 27.04
CA VAL A 294 24.53 7.11 25.68
C VAL A 294 24.10 6.01 24.71
N ILE A 295 24.80 4.87 24.72
CA ILE A 295 24.48 3.73 23.84
C ILE A 295 23.09 3.18 24.18
N ILE A 296 22.80 2.96 25.47
CA ILE A 296 21.50 2.47 25.95
C ILE A 296 20.35 3.38 25.49
N CYS A 297 20.48 4.69 25.71
CA CYS A 297 19.44 5.64 25.36
C CYS A 297 19.25 5.78 23.84
N SER A 298 20.30 5.52 23.05
CA SER A 298 20.21 5.53 21.59
C SER A 298 19.35 4.38 21.06
N PHE A 299 19.50 3.15 21.58
CA PHE A 299 18.64 2.02 21.20
C PHE A 299 17.21 2.19 21.70
N ASN A 300 17.02 2.71 22.92
CA ASN A 300 15.69 2.99 23.45
C ASN A 300 14.94 4.05 22.62
N ALA A 301 15.60 5.15 22.26
CA ALA A 301 15.04 6.18 21.38
C ALA A 301 14.77 5.63 19.96
N LEU A 302 15.69 4.82 19.42
CA LEU A 302 15.53 4.20 18.10
C LEU A 302 14.30 3.28 18.05
N ALA A 303 14.15 2.39 19.04
CA ALA A 303 12.96 1.54 19.17
C ALA A 303 11.69 2.39 19.34
N ALA A 304 11.71 3.41 20.22
CA ALA A 304 10.57 4.30 20.42
C ALA A 304 10.10 4.99 19.14
N TYR A 305 11.02 5.54 18.34
CA TYR A 305 10.68 6.17 17.06
C TYR A 305 10.13 5.18 16.03
N ILE A 306 10.75 4.00 15.93
CA ILE A 306 10.34 2.97 14.97
C ILE A 306 8.93 2.44 15.31
N TYR A 307 8.63 2.19 16.59
CA TYR A 307 7.30 1.73 17.01
C TYR A 307 6.22 2.81 16.87
N VAL A 308 6.57 4.09 17.06
CA VAL A 308 5.65 5.20 16.74
C VAL A 308 5.40 5.26 15.23
N TYR A 309 6.44 5.11 14.41
CA TYR A 309 6.29 5.06 12.95
C TYR A 309 5.36 3.89 12.53
N MET A 310 5.60 2.69 13.06
CA MET A 310 4.77 1.49 12.82
C MET A 310 3.30 1.65 13.19
N GLN A 311 3.02 2.49 14.19
CA GLN A 311 1.66 2.71 14.66
C GLN A 311 0.81 3.56 13.70
N TYR A 312 1.44 4.41 12.89
CA TYR A 312 0.75 5.41 12.06
C TYR A 312 1.03 5.28 10.56
N PHE A 313 2.09 4.58 10.16
CA PHE A 313 2.52 4.47 8.77
C PHE A 313 2.76 3.02 8.36
N TYR A 314 2.56 2.73 7.07
CA TYR A 314 2.94 1.44 6.50
C TYR A 314 4.44 1.20 6.67
N SER A 315 4.77 0.04 7.24
CA SER A 315 6.14 -0.35 7.56
C SER A 315 6.51 -1.61 6.80
N PRO A 316 7.53 -1.57 5.92
CA PRO A 316 8.01 -2.78 5.26
C PRO A 316 8.59 -3.77 6.29
N PRO A 317 8.57 -5.09 6.04
CA PRO A 317 9.00 -6.11 7.00
C PRO A 317 10.40 -5.89 7.60
N VAL A 318 11.34 -5.37 6.81
CA VAL A 318 12.71 -5.05 7.25
C VAL A 318 12.71 -4.00 8.38
N VAL A 319 11.86 -2.97 8.29
CA VAL A 319 11.73 -1.93 9.31
C VAL A 319 11.14 -2.50 10.60
N ILE A 320 10.24 -3.48 10.49
CA ILE A 320 9.61 -4.22 11.61
C ILE A 320 10.63 -5.05 12.37
N ILE A 321 11.44 -5.83 11.66
CA ILE A 321 12.52 -6.62 12.27
C ILE A 321 13.54 -5.68 12.92
N PHE A 322 13.88 -4.57 12.27
CA PHE A 322 14.82 -3.59 12.83
C PHE A 322 14.29 -2.95 14.12
N GLY A 323 12.98 -2.66 14.18
CA GLY A 323 12.32 -2.20 15.41
C GLY A 323 12.36 -3.24 16.53
N GLN A 324 12.13 -4.51 16.21
CA GLN A 324 12.22 -5.60 17.18
C GLN A 324 13.62 -5.82 17.73
N LEU A 325 14.63 -5.80 16.85
CA LEU A 325 16.03 -5.90 17.26
C LEU A 325 16.43 -4.69 18.12
N ALA A 326 16.03 -3.47 17.74
CA ALA A 326 16.28 -2.27 18.53
C ALA A 326 15.66 -2.36 19.93
N TRP A 327 14.45 -2.92 20.04
CA TRP A 327 13.81 -3.17 21.34
C TRP A 327 14.56 -4.24 22.16
N GLN A 328 15.04 -5.32 21.55
CA GLN A 328 15.83 -6.32 22.27
C GLN A 328 17.16 -5.76 22.78
N PHE A 329 17.87 -5.00 21.94
CA PHE A 329 19.15 -4.39 22.30
C PHE A 329 19.02 -3.27 23.33
N SER A 330 17.87 -2.60 23.43
CA SER A 330 17.65 -1.59 24.48
C SER A 330 17.71 -2.18 25.90
N ASN A 331 17.44 -3.48 26.07
CA ASN A 331 17.42 -4.16 27.37
C ASN A 331 18.79 -4.75 27.78
N VAL A 332 19.85 -4.54 26.98
CA VAL A 332 21.22 -5.02 27.29
C VAL A 332 21.97 -3.96 28.09
N GLU A 333 21.41 -3.53 29.23
CA GLU A 333 21.88 -2.35 29.97
C GLU A 333 23.17 -2.57 30.77
N ASN A 334 23.52 -3.82 31.12
CA ASN A 334 24.51 -4.10 32.18
C ASN A 334 25.80 -4.78 31.70
N VAL A 335 25.93 -5.02 30.40
CA VAL A 335 26.99 -5.88 29.87
C VAL A 335 28.25 -5.04 29.53
N LYS A 336 29.37 -5.33 30.21
CA LYS A 336 30.67 -4.65 30.04
C LYS A 336 31.38 -5.03 28.73
N LEU A 337 30.72 -4.90 27.58
CA LEU A 337 31.25 -5.37 26.29
C LEU A 337 31.39 -4.26 25.25
N HIS A 338 32.24 -3.28 25.56
CA HIS A 338 32.64 -2.22 24.62
C HIS A 338 33.39 -2.76 23.37
N LYS A 339 33.97 -3.98 23.43
CA LYS A 339 34.71 -4.60 22.32
C LYS A 339 33.92 -5.63 21.49
N LEU A 340 32.80 -6.16 21.98
CA LEU A 340 31.97 -7.10 21.21
C LEU A 340 30.97 -6.37 20.30
N TYR A 341 30.58 -5.15 20.69
CA TYR A 341 29.54 -4.34 20.03
C TYR A 341 29.88 -3.91 18.59
N GLU A 342 31.15 -3.89 18.18
CA GLU A 342 31.51 -3.50 16.80
C GLU A 342 31.60 -4.70 15.85
N ARG A 343 32.15 -5.84 16.31
CA ARG A 343 32.39 -7.00 15.44
C ARG A 343 31.19 -7.93 15.33
N ASP A 344 30.49 -8.17 16.43
CA ASP A 344 29.35 -9.10 16.44
C ASP A 344 28.08 -8.43 15.94
N MET A 345 27.97 -7.09 16.00
CA MET A 345 26.80 -6.35 15.53
C MET A 345 26.74 -6.30 14.01
N LEU A 346 27.88 -6.20 13.32
CA LEU A 346 27.97 -6.38 11.86
C LEU A 346 27.73 -7.83 11.44
N ILE A 347 28.13 -8.80 12.25
CA ILE A 347 27.86 -10.22 12.00
C ILE A 347 26.37 -10.55 12.25
N ILE A 348 25.74 -9.99 13.28
CA ILE A 348 24.31 -10.19 13.60
C ILE A 348 23.42 -9.43 12.62
N ILE A 349 23.76 -8.19 12.24
CA ILE A 349 23.10 -7.48 11.14
C ILE A 349 23.33 -8.25 9.84
N GLY A 350 24.53 -8.77 9.60
CA GLY A 350 24.86 -9.61 8.46
C GLY A 350 24.06 -10.92 8.43
N LEU A 351 23.85 -11.58 9.56
CA LEU A 351 23.05 -12.80 9.70
C LEU A 351 21.55 -12.50 9.62
N ALA A 352 21.07 -11.35 10.11
CA ALA A 352 19.67 -10.91 10.00
C ALA A 352 19.33 -10.44 8.57
N ILE A 353 20.28 -9.78 7.89
CA ILE A 353 20.20 -9.46 6.46
C ILE A 353 20.27 -10.76 5.64
N PHE A 354 21.21 -11.66 5.95
CA PHE A 354 21.32 -12.96 5.28
C PHE A 354 20.07 -13.81 5.47
N ALA A 355 19.50 -13.87 6.67
CA ALA A 355 18.24 -14.55 6.97
C ALA A 355 17.01 -13.89 6.33
N SER A 356 17.03 -12.59 6.02
CA SER A 356 15.96 -11.92 5.27
C SER A 356 16.12 -12.11 3.76
N THR A 357 17.34 -12.09 3.22
CA THR A 357 17.61 -12.36 1.80
C THR A 357 17.49 -13.84 1.43
N SER A 358 17.72 -14.77 2.37
CA SER A 358 17.54 -16.21 2.16
C SER A 358 16.13 -16.73 2.47
N LEU A 359 15.22 -15.90 3.01
CA LEU A 359 13.81 -16.24 3.20
C LEU A 359 12.82 -15.51 2.26
N GLU A 360 13.23 -14.46 1.54
CA GLU A 360 12.43 -13.98 0.39
C GLU A 360 12.31 -15.07 -0.70
N SER A 361 13.29 -15.97 -0.80
CA SER A 361 13.19 -17.17 -1.62
C SER A 361 12.22 -18.23 -1.07
N THR A 362 12.13 -18.44 0.24
CA THR A 362 11.30 -19.51 0.84
C THR A 362 9.88 -19.09 1.19
N THR A 363 9.63 -17.81 1.47
CA THR A 363 8.27 -17.27 1.66
C THR A 363 7.46 -17.27 0.36
N SER A 364 8.13 -17.20 -0.80
CA SER A 364 7.50 -17.46 -2.10
C SER A 364 7.15 -18.93 -2.34
N ILE A 365 7.69 -19.86 -1.56
CA ILE A 365 7.47 -21.30 -1.70
C ILE A 365 6.35 -21.77 -0.74
N GLU A 366 6.33 -21.33 0.51
CA GLU A 366 5.32 -21.75 1.50
C GLU A 366 3.93 -21.08 1.33
N SER A 367 3.86 -19.82 0.88
CA SER A 367 2.56 -19.19 0.52
C SER A 367 1.94 -19.84 -0.71
N THR A 368 2.77 -20.45 -1.56
CA THR A 368 2.37 -21.20 -2.74
C THR A 368 1.90 -22.60 -2.34
N GLU A 369 2.48 -23.23 -1.31
CA GLU A 369 2.05 -24.55 -0.79
C GLU A 369 0.74 -24.52 0.02
N ALA A 370 0.51 -23.51 0.87
CA ALA A 370 -0.73 -23.40 1.64
C ALA A 370 -1.93 -23.01 0.75
N LEU A 371 -1.71 -22.09 -0.21
CA LEU A 371 -2.68 -21.79 -1.26
C LEU A 371 -2.91 -23.03 -2.16
N ASN A 372 -1.85 -23.79 -2.48
CA ASN A 372 -1.99 -25.05 -3.21
C ASN A 372 -2.73 -26.13 -2.42
N GLN A 373 -2.68 -26.19 -1.08
CA GLN A 373 -3.41 -27.20 -0.30
C GLN A 373 -4.91 -26.88 -0.17
N THR A 374 -5.28 -25.62 0.05
CA THR A 374 -6.69 -25.21 0.05
C THR A 374 -7.27 -25.27 -1.36
N ILE A 375 -6.48 -24.90 -2.37
CA ILE A 375 -6.82 -25.14 -3.78
C ILE A 375 -6.82 -26.65 -4.07
N LEU A 376 -6.00 -27.50 -3.46
CA LEU A 376 -6.03 -28.97 -3.65
C LEU A 376 -7.21 -29.64 -2.96
N GLU A 377 -7.76 -29.11 -1.87
CA GLU A 377 -8.97 -29.66 -1.25
C GLU A 377 -10.23 -29.20 -1.99
N ASP A 378 -10.29 -27.92 -2.38
CA ASP A 378 -11.39 -27.37 -3.18
C ASP A 378 -11.32 -27.85 -4.64
N LEU A 379 -10.10 -28.12 -5.15
CA LEU A 379 -9.90 -28.91 -6.36
C LEU A 379 -10.20 -30.38 -6.11
N LYS A 380 -9.79 -31.08 -5.03
CA LYS A 380 -10.12 -32.52 -4.81
C LYS A 380 -11.62 -32.79 -4.81
N ILE A 381 -12.42 -31.86 -4.30
CA ILE A 381 -13.88 -31.95 -4.36
C ILE A 381 -14.40 -31.72 -5.80
N ARG A 382 -13.66 -31.00 -6.65
CA ARG A 382 -13.91 -30.81 -8.11
C ARG A 382 -13.12 -31.77 -9.05
N THR A 383 -12.07 -32.44 -8.58
CA THR A 383 -11.12 -33.33 -9.29
C THR A 383 -11.27 -34.79 -8.85
N THR A 384 -12.42 -35.12 -8.27
CA THR A 384 -13.04 -36.44 -8.50
C THR A 384 -13.57 -36.60 -9.94
N SER A 385 -13.08 -35.79 -10.90
CA SER A 385 -13.05 -36.13 -12.31
C SER A 385 -11.67 -36.69 -12.67
N LYS A 386 -11.65 -38.00 -12.86
CA LYS A 386 -10.57 -38.87 -13.34
C LYS A 386 -9.43 -38.15 -14.08
N THR A 387 -8.18 -38.38 -13.65
CA THR A 387 -6.99 -38.24 -14.49
C THR A 387 -7.16 -39.15 -15.72
N HIS A 388 -7.44 -38.55 -16.86
CA HIS A 388 -7.25 -39.22 -18.15
C HIS A 388 -5.77 -39.08 -18.52
N ASP A 389 -5.06 -40.19 -18.68
CA ASP A 389 -3.67 -40.25 -19.20
C ASP A 389 -3.51 -39.70 -20.64
N THR A 390 -4.56 -39.08 -21.20
CA THR A 390 -4.64 -38.54 -22.55
C THR A 390 -5.31 -37.16 -22.51
N CYS A 391 -4.62 -36.13 -22.99
CA CYS A 391 -5.24 -34.81 -23.19
C CYS A 391 -6.42 -34.98 -24.15
N GLN A 392 -7.64 -34.68 -23.68
CA GLN A 392 -8.79 -34.65 -24.57
C GLN A 392 -8.69 -33.40 -25.46
N ILE A 393 -8.37 -33.64 -26.72
CA ILE A 393 -8.27 -32.56 -27.71
C ILE A 393 -9.68 -32.09 -28.02
N THR A 394 -9.98 -30.88 -27.59
CA THR A 394 -11.25 -30.22 -27.90
C THR A 394 -11.31 -29.91 -29.40
N ALA A 395 -12.52 -29.87 -29.97
CA ALA A 395 -12.73 -29.57 -31.40
C ALA A 395 -12.07 -28.26 -31.83
N LYS A 396 -11.97 -27.27 -30.93
CA LYS A 396 -11.23 -26.03 -31.18
C LYS A 396 -9.73 -26.26 -31.36
N ASN A 397 -9.11 -27.20 -30.65
CA ASN A 397 -7.67 -27.45 -30.71
C ASN A 397 -7.29 -28.53 -31.72
N ASP A 398 -8.27 -29.13 -32.41
CA ASP A 398 -8.08 -30.08 -33.52
C ASP A 398 -7.86 -29.34 -34.86
N VAL A 399 -6.93 -28.37 -34.86
CA VAL A 399 -6.64 -27.57 -36.05
C VAL A 399 -5.14 -27.26 -36.10
N THR A 400 -4.53 -27.52 -37.26
CA THR A 400 -3.17 -27.08 -37.59
C THR A 400 -3.20 -26.20 -38.82
N THR A 401 -2.55 -25.05 -38.77
CA THR A 401 -2.31 -24.21 -39.95
C THR A 401 -0.83 -24.13 -40.26
N GLU A 402 -0.50 -24.04 -41.55
CA GLU A 402 0.89 -23.96 -42.02
C GLU A 402 1.36 -22.52 -42.21
N LYS A 403 0.44 -21.61 -42.54
CA LYS A 403 0.73 -20.20 -42.86
C LYS A 403 -0.21 -19.26 -42.13
N LEU A 404 0.27 -18.03 -41.93
CA LEU A 404 -0.52 -16.97 -41.32
C LEU A 404 -1.50 -16.35 -42.34
N PRO A 405 -2.67 -15.87 -41.89
CA PRO A 405 -3.59 -15.14 -42.76
C PRO A 405 -3.00 -13.80 -43.18
N ASP A 406 -3.20 -13.45 -44.47
CA ASP A 406 -2.73 -12.21 -45.10
C ASP A 406 -1.22 -11.98 -44.99
N GLU A 407 -0.42 -13.04 -44.89
CA GLU A 407 1.04 -12.97 -44.64
C GLU A 407 1.76 -11.98 -45.58
N ARG A 408 1.49 -12.04 -46.89
CA ARG A 408 2.06 -11.14 -47.90
C ARG A 408 1.72 -9.66 -47.65
N LEU A 409 0.51 -9.38 -47.19
CA LEU A 409 0.06 -8.01 -46.90
C LEU A 409 0.81 -7.47 -45.68
N TYR A 410 0.93 -8.29 -44.63
CA TYR A 410 1.68 -7.97 -43.42
C TYR A 410 3.19 -7.82 -43.69
N GLU A 411 3.77 -8.63 -44.57
CA GLU A 411 5.15 -8.47 -45.06
C GLU A 411 5.35 -7.11 -45.74
N THR A 412 4.48 -6.78 -46.69
CA THR A 412 4.53 -5.50 -47.42
C THR A 412 4.49 -4.31 -46.45
N TRP A 413 3.62 -4.36 -45.43
CA TRP A 413 3.53 -3.30 -44.43
C TRP A 413 4.74 -3.20 -43.50
N ARG A 414 5.39 -4.33 -43.18
CA ARG A 414 6.65 -4.33 -42.43
C ARG A 414 7.78 -3.70 -43.25
N GLU A 415 7.89 -4.06 -44.53
CA GLU A 415 8.89 -3.48 -45.45
C GLU A 415 8.70 -1.97 -45.62
N GLN A 416 7.45 -1.52 -45.67
CA GLN A 416 7.09 -0.10 -45.73
C GLN A 416 7.29 0.65 -44.41
N ARG A 417 7.65 -0.04 -43.31
CA ARG A 417 7.94 0.57 -42.00
C ARG A 417 6.83 1.50 -41.50
N ILE A 418 5.58 1.10 -41.72
CA ILE A 418 4.42 1.98 -41.57
C ILE A 418 4.14 2.43 -40.12
N ILE A 419 4.77 1.77 -39.14
CA ILE A 419 4.61 2.04 -37.70
C ILE A 419 5.90 2.53 -37.01
N ASP A 420 7.02 2.62 -37.74
CA ASP A 420 8.33 2.94 -37.14
C ASP A 420 8.38 4.36 -36.54
N ASN A 421 7.62 5.31 -37.10
CA ASN A 421 7.63 6.71 -36.67
C ASN A 421 6.64 6.99 -35.53
N ILE A 422 5.93 5.97 -35.07
CA ILE A 422 4.77 6.10 -34.18
C ILE A 422 5.15 5.79 -32.71
N ILE A 423 6.28 5.12 -32.49
CA ILE A 423 6.72 4.62 -31.17
C ILE A 423 8.08 5.21 -30.84
N THR A 424 8.22 5.81 -29.65
CA THR A 424 9.49 6.39 -29.20
C THR A 424 10.09 5.70 -27.98
N VAL A 425 9.41 4.73 -27.37
CA VAL A 425 10.01 3.85 -26.35
C VAL A 425 11.01 2.93 -27.04
N THR A 426 12.20 2.81 -26.46
CA THR A 426 13.32 2.04 -27.04
C THR A 426 13.45 0.65 -26.44
N GLU A 427 13.22 0.46 -25.13
CA GLU A 427 13.53 -0.80 -24.43
C GLU A 427 12.46 -1.23 -23.41
N GLY A 428 12.36 -2.54 -23.18
CA GLY A 428 11.52 -3.18 -22.15
C GLY A 428 11.62 -4.71 -22.22
N GLU A 429 11.57 -5.38 -21.06
CA GLU A 429 11.54 -6.84 -20.96
C GLU A 429 10.28 -7.41 -21.63
N MET A 430 10.42 -8.49 -22.39
CA MET A 430 9.27 -9.19 -22.97
C MET A 430 8.61 -10.09 -21.94
N ARG A 431 7.36 -9.75 -21.61
CA ARG A 431 6.41 -10.55 -20.82
C ARG A 431 5.19 -10.87 -21.66
N LEU A 432 4.58 -12.01 -21.40
CA LEU A 432 3.31 -12.42 -22.01
C LEU A 432 2.16 -11.74 -21.27
N VAL A 433 1.35 -10.95 -21.98
CA VAL A 433 0.21 -10.21 -21.41
C VAL A 433 -1.07 -11.03 -21.54
N SER A 434 -1.35 -11.52 -22.74
CA SER A 434 -2.56 -12.31 -23.05
C SER A 434 -2.35 -13.12 -24.33
N ALA A 435 -3.05 -14.23 -24.49
CA ALA A 435 -3.05 -14.99 -25.73
C ALA A 435 -4.45 -15.44 -26.13
N PHE A 436 -4.71 -15.45 -27.44
CA PHE A 436 -6.02 -15.73 -28.03
C PHE A 436 -5.87 -16.70 -29.20
N VAL A 437 -6.84 -17.59 -29.37
CA VAL A 437 -6.96 -18.49 -30.53
C VAL A 437 -8.19 -18.13 -31.35
N TYR A 438 -7.98 -17.89 -32.65
CA TYR A 438 -9.01 -17.67 -33.65
C TYR A 438 -9.13 -18.89 -34.57
N SER A 439 -10.08 -18.87 -35.50
CA SER A 439 -10.31 -19.97 -36.44
C SER A 439 -9.10 -20.30 -37.33
N ASP A 440 -8.27 -19.32 -37.65
CA ASP A 440 -7.19 -19.39 -38.63
C ASP A 440 -5.77 -19.19 -38.05
N HIS A 441 -5.64 -18.54 -36.89
CA HIS A 441 -4.37 -18.28 -36.24
C HIS A 441 -4.53 -18.05 -34.72
N ALA A 442 -3.40 -17.94 -34.02
CA ALA A 442 -3.33 -17.45 -32.65
C ALA A 442 -2.64 -16.09 -32.60
N ALA A 443 -2.93 -15.30 -31.57
CA ALA A 443 -2.26 -14.03 -31.30
C ALA A 443 -1.83 -13.96 -29.84
N VAL A 444 -0.60 -13.47 -29.62
CA VAL A 444 -0.03 -13.28 -28.29
C VAL A 444 0.35 -11.81 -28.12
N VAL A 445 -0.18 -11.18 -27.08
CA VAL A 445 0.14 -9.79 -26.71
C VAL A 445 1.30 -9.82 -25.72
N ILE A 446 2.25 -8.92 -25.91
CA ILE A 446 3.50 -8.85 -25.15
C ILE A 446 3.76 -7.43 -24.67
N SER A 447 4.53 -7.29 -23.58
CA SER A 447 4.94 -5.98 -23.03
C SER A 447 6.03 -5.28 -23.85
N MET A 448 6.63 -5.96 -24.83
CA MET A 448 7.71 -5.40 -25.65
C MET A 448 7.14 -4.72 -26.91
N PHE A 449 7.07 -3.39 -26.89
CA PHE A 449 6.45 -2.59 -27.97
C PHE A 449 7.37 -1.51 -28.54
N GLY A 450 8.63 -1.41 -28.12
CA GLY A 450 9.55 -0.37 -28.59
C GLY A 450 9.85 -0.44 -30.09
N ARG A 451 10.25 0.71 -30.68
CA ARG A 451 10.49 0.83 -32.14
C ARG A 451 11.46 -0.23 -32.68
N GLU A 452 12.55 -0.49 -31.96
CA GLU A 452 13.57 -1.46 -32.36
C GLU A 452 13.09 -2.92 -32.31
N ASN A 453 11.99 -3.16 -31.59
CA ASN A 453 11.41 -4.48 -31.43
C ASN A 453 10.35 -4.79 -32.48
N VAL A 454 9.88 -3.79 -33.23
CA VAL A 454 8.98 -4.00 -34.36
C VAL A 454 9.68 -4.88 -35.40
N SER A 455 8.98 -5.91 -35.88
CA SER A 455 9.49 -6.92 -36.82
C SER A 455 10.64 -7.79 -36.31
N ARG A 456 10.99 -7.71 -35.02
CA ARG A 456 12.00 -8.57 -34.40
C ARG A 456 11.58 -10.05 -34.51
N PRO A 457 12.47 -10.95 -34.93
CA PRO A 457 12.16 -12.38 -35.04
C PRO A 457 11.96 -13.00 -33.67
N VAL A 458 10.92 -13.82 -33.57
CA VAL A 458 10.50 -14.53 -32.35
C VAL A 458 10.05 -15.94 -32.70
N LYS A 459 10.00 -16.82 -31.70
CA LYS A 459 9.51 -18.19 -31.86
C LYS A 459 8.30 -18.43 -30.97
N CYS A 460 7.22 -18.87 -31.59
CA CYS A 460 6.02 -19.35 -30.90
C CYS A 460 6.24 -20.80 -30.48
N HIS A 461 6.14 -21.10 -29.19
CA HIS A 461 6.25 -22.44 -28.62
C HIS A 461 4.89 -22.89 -28.12
N TYR A 462 4.45 -24.08 -28.53
CA TYR A 462 3.12 -24.60 -28.22
C TYR A 462 3.23 -25.71 -27.19
N PHE A 463 2.24 -25.78 -26.30
CA PHE A 463 2.18 -26.76 -25.23
C PHE A 463 0.79 -27.35 -25.12
N ASP A 464 0.71 -28.63 -24.76
CA ASP A 464 -0.54 -29.35 -24.52
C ASP A 464 -1.15 -29.04 -23.14
N CYS A 465 -2.25 -29.73 -22.80
CA CYS A 465 -2.97 -29.57 -21.54
C CYS A 465 -2.11 -29.87 -20.29
N ASN A 466 -1.07 -30.69 -20.44
CA ASN A 466 -0.12 -31.05 -19.39
C ASN A 466 1.12 -30.15 -19.41
N ARG A 467 1.08 -29.03 -20.15
CA ARG A 467 2.20 -28.09 -20.35
C ARG A 467 3.44 -28.75 -20.97
N LYS A 468 3.27 -29.83 -21.73
CA LYS A 468 4.36 -30.46 -22.47
C LYS A 468 4.52 -29.78 -23.83
N HIS A 469 5.76 -29.45 -24.17
CA HIS A 469 6.08 -28.84 -25.46
C HIS A 469 5.73 -29.78 -26.62
N ILE A 470 5.02 -29.27 -27.63
CA ILE A 470 4.57 -30.05 -28.78
C ILE A 470 5.16 -29.57 -30.11
N ALA A 471 5.34 -28.26 -30.30
CA ALA A 471 5.77 -27.70 -31.57
C ALA A 471 6.35 -26.29 -31.39
N SER A 472 7.02 -25.79 -32.43
CA SER A 472 7.43 -24.39 -32.51
C SER A 472 7.20 -23.81 -33.92
N TYR A 473 7.03 -22.50 -34.02
CA TYR A 473 6.87 -21.78 -35.27
C TYR A 473 7.58 -20.43 -35.22
N GLU A 474 8.29 -20.05 -36.29
CA GLU A 474 8.96 -18.75 -36.35
C GLU A 474 7.99 -17.66 -36.80
N SER A 475 8.01 -16.54 -36.09
CA SER A 475 7.17 -15.39 -36.35
C SER A 475 7.93 -14.09 -36.07
N ARG A 476 7.23 -12.97 -36.13
CA ARG A 476 7.76 -11.63 -35.89
C ARG A 476 6.77 -10.82 -35.07
N ILE A 477 7.31 -9.88 -34.30
CA ILE A 477 6.50 -8.91 -33.55
C ILE A 477 5.88 -7.92 -34.54
N PHE A 478 4.59 -8.06 -34.82
CA PHE A 478 3.83 -7.15 -35.65
C PHE A 478 2.32 -7.39 -35.48
N PRO A 479 1.45 -6.34 -35.40
CA PRO A 479 1.72 -4.92 -35.65
C PRO A 479 2.49 -4.21 -34.53
N VAL A 480 1.92 -4.06 -33.34
CA VAL A 480 2.58 -3.45 -32.17
C VAL A 480 2.23 -4.27 -30.94
N ALA A 481 3.20 -4.53 -30.06
CA ALA A 481 3.02 -5.27 -28.81
C ALA A 481 2.39 -6.67 -28.99
N ALA A 482 2.51 -7.28 -30.18
CA ALA A 482 1.82 -8.53 -30.49
C ALA A 482 2.58 -9.40 -31.49
N VAL A 483 2.36 -10.71 -31.37
CA VAL A 483 2.91 -11.76 -32.21
C VAL A 483 1.77 -12.62 -32.73
N ARG A 484 1.72 -12.83 -34.05
CA ARG A 484 0.76 -13.75 -34.68
C ARG A 484 1.43 -15.11 -34.86
N CYS A 485 0.78 -16.17 -34.46
CA CYS A 485 1.30 -17.53 -34.51
C CYS A 485 0.32 -18.43 -35.27
N VAL A 486 0.80 -19.44 -35.99
CA VAL A 486 -0.09 -20.43 -36.63
C VAL A 486 -0.83 -21.28 -35.60
N ARG A 487 -1.81 -22.07 -36.03
CA ARG A 487 -2.47 -23.04 -35.15
C ARG A 487 -1.70 -24.35 -35.14
N LYS A 488 -1.69 -25.04 -34.00
CA LYS A 488 -1.08 -26.36 -33.84
C LYS A 488 -2.05 -27.28 -33.11
N PHE A 489 -2.18 -28.50 -33.64
CA PHE A 489 -3.00 -29.56 -33.06
C PHE A 489 -2.66 -29.79 -31.59
N GLY A 490 -3.68 -29.80 -30.73
CA GLY A 490 -3.54 -30.07 -29.30
C GLY A 490 -2.93 -28.92 -28.48
N ALA A 491 -2.67 -27.75 -29.07
CA ALA A 491 -2.12 -26.61 -28.34
C ALA A 491 -3.17 -25.97 -27.40
N GLU A 492 -2.86 -25.94 -26.10
CA GLU A 492 -3.68 -25.26 -25.08
C GLU A 492 -2.96 -24.05 -24.49
N PHE A 493 -1.64 -24.09 -24.41
CA PHE A 493 -0.81 -22.97 -23.98
C PHE A 493 0.21 -22.59 -25.05
N ILE A 494 0.66 -21.34 -25.01
CA ILE A 494 1.66 -20.80 -25.91
C ILE A 494 2.69 -19.96 -25.14
N SER A 495 3.94 -19.96 -25.59
CA SER A 495 5.00 -19.08 -25.09
C SER A 495 5.75 -18.46 -26.27
N ILE A 496 6.38 -17.30 -26.05
CA ILE A 496 7.15 -16.57 -27.06
C ILE A 496 8.59 -16.41 -26.57
N THR A 497 9.56 -16.77 -27.41
CA THR A 497 10.98 -16.52 -27.16
C THR A 497 11.56 -15.61 -28.24
N VAL A 498 12.56 -14.80 -27.87
CA VAL A 498 13.38 -14.09 -28.84
C VAL A 498 14.54 -15.00 -29.26
N ALA A 499 15.04 -14.84 -30.49
CA ALA A 499 16.23 -15.58 -30.94
C ALA A 499 17.40 -15.44 -29.94
N GLY A 500 17.91 -16.57 -29.44
CA GLY A 500 19.01 -16.64 -28.46
C GLY A 500 18.57 -16.74 -26.99
N GLU A 501 17.28 -16.73 -26.70
CA GLU A 501 16.72 -16.81 -25.35
C GLU A 501 16.26 -18.23 -24.98
N ASP A 502 16.42 -18.63 -23.72
CA ASP A 502 16.05 -19.97 -23.25
C ASP A 502 14.52 -20.09 -23.04
N LEU A 503 13.95 -21.21 -23.48
CA LEU A 503 12.54 -21.55 -23.29
C LEU A 503 12.17 -21.73 -21.81
N SER A 504 13.14 -22.13 -20.98
CA SER A 504 12.94 -22.33 -19.53
C SER A 504 12.62 -21.03 -18.78
N ALA A 505 12.95 -19.87 -19.36
CA ALA A 505 12.77 -18.57 -18.73
C ALA A 505 11.32 -18.05 -18.76
N ARG A 506 10.41 -18.67 -19.53
CA ARG A 506 9.04 -18.16 -19.72
C ARG A 506 7.96 -19.22 -19.60
N GLU A 507 7.12 -19.07 -18.58
CA GLU A 507 5.93 -19.91 -18.42
C GLU A 507 4.92 -19.71 -19.57
N PRO A 508 4.35 -20.81 -20.11
CA PRO A 508 3.31 -20.72 -21.14
C PRO A 508 2.01 -20.09 -20.63
N ILE A 509 1.42 -19.22 -21.45
CA ILE A 509 0.11 -18.58 -21.20
C ILE A 509 -1.01 -19.34 -21.91
N LEU A 510 -2.19 -19.39 -21.28
CA LEU A 510 -3.38 -20.07 -21.81
C LEU A 510 -3.90 -19.36 -23.08
N LEU A 511 -4.24 -20.15 -24.11
CA LEU A 511 -4.93 -19.65 -25.30
C LEU A 511 -6.42 -19.43 -25.01
N THR A 512 -6.83 -18.17 -24.89
CA THR A 512 -8.24 -17.78 -24.72
C THR A 512 -9.02 -18.00 -26.01
N ASP A 513 -10.18 -18.65 -25.92
CA ASP A 513 -10.98 -19.00 -27.09
C ASP A 513 -11.70 -17.79 -27.69
N ARG A 514 -11.41 -17.54 -28.97
CA ARG A 514 -12.06 -16.54 -29.84
C ARG A 514 -12.39 -17.14 -31.21
N THR A 515 -12.68 -18.45 -31.25
CA THR A 515 -12.97 -19.21 -32.48
C THR A 515 -14.44 -19.15 -32.91
N ALA A 516 -15.31 -18.52 -32.11
CA ALA A 516 -16.73 -18.36 -32.42
C ALA A 516 -16.93 -17.68 -33.79
N ILE A 517 -17.84 -18.24 -34.60
CA ILE A 517 -18.18 -17.72 -35.93
C ILE A 517 -18.93 -16.38 -35.79
N GLU A 518 -19.87 -16.32 -34.84
CA GLU A 518 -20.64 -15.11 -34.54
C GLU A 518 -20.19 -14.50 -33.21
N PRO A 519 -19.93 -13.19 -33.17
CA PRO A 519 -19.59 -12.50 -31.92
C PRO A 519 -20.72 -12.59 -30.89
N LEU A 520 -20.38 -12.87 -29.63
CA LEU A 520 -21.34 -12.96 -28.53
C LEU A 520 -22.01 -11.62 -28.19
N HIS A 521 -21.34 -10.51 -28.53
CA HIS A 521 -21.77 -9.16 -28.18
C HIS A 521 -21.86 -8.29 -29.44
N GLU A 522 -23.00 -7.62 -29.63
CA GLU A 522 -23.15 -6.66 -30.74
C GLU A 522 -22.20 -5.47 -30.55
N ILE A 523 -22.12 -4.93 -29.33
CA ILE A 523 -21.31 -3.76 -28.99
C ILE A 523 -20.47 -4.04 -27.74
N GLY A 524 -19.15 -3.99 -27.91
CA GLY A 524 -18.16 -3.98 -26.85
C GLY A 524 -17.51 -2.62 -26.66
N VAL A 525 -16.89 -2.39 -25.51
CA VAL A 525 -16.17 -1.15 -25.21
C VAL A 525 -14.78 -1.47 -24.68
N CYS A 526 -13.74 -1.03 -25.40
CA CYS A 526 -12.39 -0.95 -24.88
C CYS A 526 -12.28 0.30 -24.01
N VAL A 527 -11.93 0.13 -22.74
CA VAL A 527 -11.75 1.24 -21.80
C VAL A 527 -10.29 1.37 -21.40
N GLY A 528 -9.73 2.55 -21.69
CA GLY A 528 -8.32 2.85 -21.50
C GLY A 528 -7.93 3.73 -20.33
N GLN A 529 -6.64 3.74 -20.01
CA GLN A 529 -5.96 4.53 -18.98
C GLN A 529 -6.41 4.30 -17.52
N ILE A 530 -6.26 3.07 -17.00
CA ILE A 530 -6.33 2.81 -15.55
C ILE A 530 -4.90 2.68 -15.00
N TYR A 531 -4.28 3.83 -14.75
CA TYR A 531 -2.98 3.96 -14.09
C TYR A 531 -2.91 5.21 -13.19
N GLY A 532 -1.98 5.23 -12.23
CA GLY A 532 -1.71 6.37 -11.35
C GLY A 532 -2.43 6.33 -9.99
N LYS A 533 -1.94 7.15 -9.04
CA LYS A 533 -2.27 7.10 -7.60
C LYS A 533 -3.67 7.60 -7.19
N GLY A 534 -4.64 7.67 -8.12
CA GLY A 534 -5.97 8.22 -7.86
C GLY A 534 -7.05 7.15 -7.85
N THR A 535 -8.02 7.30 -6.95
CA THR A 535 -9.23 6.47 -6.91
C THR A 535 -10.15 6.72 -8.11
N ARG A 536 -10.53 5.65 -8.83
CA ARG A 536 -11.29 5.72 -10.10
C ARG A 536 -12.59 4.91 -10.10
N PHE A 537 -13.06 4.40 -8.96
CA PHE A 537 -14.24 3.53 -8.91
C PHE A 537 -15.50 4.19 -9.49
N VAL A 538 -15.71 5.50 -9.25
CA VAL A 538 -16.82 6.26 -9.84
C VAL A 538 -16.68 6.36 -11.35
N ASP A 539 -15.46 6.61 -11.84
CA ASP A 539 -15.17 6.73 -13.27
C ASP A 539 -15.46 5.41 -14.01
N VAL A 540 -15.12 4.27 -13.40
CA VAL A 540 -15.43 2.93 -13.93
C VAL A 540 -16.93 2.70 -13.98
N VAL A 541 -17.65 2.92 -12.87
CA VAL A 541 -19.12 2.73 -12.83
C VAL A 541 -19.82 3.66 -13.82
N GLU A 542 -19.41 4.92 -13.89
CA GLU A 542 -19.97 5.88 -14.84
C GLU A 542 -19.72 5.44 -16.28
N THR A 543 -18.50 5.04 -16.62
CA THR A 543 -18.16 4.57 -17.97
C THR A 543 -19.00 3.37 -18.36
N VAL A 544 -19.13 2.38 -17.47
CA VAL A 544 -19.91 1.16 -17.73
C VAL A 544 -21.39 1.50 -17.89
N GLU A 545 -22.00 2.16 -16.91
CA GLU A 545 -23.45 2.43 -16.95
C GLU A 545 -23.83 3.39 -18.09
N HIS A 546 -22.98 4.37 -18.42
CA HIS A 546 -23.19 5.27 -19.56
C HIS A 546 -23.28 4.52 -20.88
N HIS A 547 -22.31 3.65 -21.18
CA HIS A 547 -22.28 2.95 -22.46
C HIS A 547 -23.31 1.81 -22.51
N ARG A 548 -23.68 1.22 -21.37
CA ARG A 548 -24.82 0.29 -21.31
C ARG A 548 -26.13 0.95 -21.71
N MET A 549 -26.35 2.22 -21.33
CA MET A 549 -27.53 2.98 -21.78
C MET A 549 -27.54 3.25 -23.29
N ILE A 550 -26.37 3.23 -23.94
CA ILE A 550 -26.23 3.43 -25.38
C ILE A 550 -26.38 2.10 -26.16
N GLY A 551 -26.26 0.96 -25.48
CA GLY A 551 -26.43 -0.38 -26.05
C GLY A 551 -25.20 -1.27 -25.97
N ALA A 552 -24.13 -0.86 -25.28
CA ALA A 552 -22.98 -1.73 -25.03
C ALA A 552 -23.35 -2.88 -24.08
N SER A 553 -22.93 -4.10 -24.43
CA SER A 553 -23.19 -5.31 -23.64
C SER A 553 -21.95 -5.85 -22.93
N PHE A 554 -20.74 -5.44 -23.33
CA PHE A 554 -19.50 -5.96 -22.76
C PHE A 554 -18.37 -4.94 -22.70
N PHE A 555 -17.47 -5.09 -21.73
CA PHE A 555 -16.38 -4.15 -21.44
C PHE A 555 -15.04 -4.86 -21.32
N TYR A 556 -14.01 -4.27 -21.91
CA TYR A 556 -12.64 -4.77 -21.86
C TYR A 556 -11.75 -3.70 -21.22
N LEU A 557 -11.17 -4.01 -20.07
CA LEU A 557 -10.33 -3.08 -19.32
C LEU A 557 -8.90 -3.61 -19.30
N SER A 558 -7.91 -2.75 -19.56
CA SER A 558 -6.51 -3.05 -19.26
C SER A 558 -6.04 -2.16 -18.10
N ILE A 559 -5.59 -2.79 -17.03
CA ILE A 559 -5.32 -2.16 -15.74
C ILE A 559 -3.83 -2.30 -15.44
N PHE A 560 -3.17 -1.16 -15.23
CA PHE A 560 -1.77 -1.15 -14.82
C PHE A 560 -1.62 -0.94 -13.31
N GLU A 561 -2.42 -0.03 -12.74
CA GLU A 561 -2.44 0.26 -11.29
C GLU A 561 -3.87 0.62 -10.87
N SER A 562 -4.33 0.11 -9.72
CA SER A 562 -5.66 0.37 -9.17
C SER A 562 -5.66 0.29 -7.65
N ASP A 563 -6.51 1.09 -7.01
CA ASP A 563 -6.83 1.00 -5.58
C ASP A 563 -7.94 -0.03 -5.30
N ASP A 564 -8.09 -0.42 -4.03
CA ASP A 564 -9.02 -1.47 -3.61
C ASP A 564 -10.50 -1.19 -3.96
N PRO A 565 -11.05 0.04 -3.78
CA PRO A 565 -12.41 0.34 -4.19
C PRO A 565 -12.65 0.17 -5.70
N THR A 566 -11.68 0.56 -6.53
CA THR A 566 -11.78 0.40 -7.99
C THR A 566 -11.69 -1.08 -8.38
N LYS A 567 -10.80 -1.84 -7.74
CA LYS A 567 -10.69 -3.29 -7.94
C LYS A 567 -11.98 -4.02 -7.55
N LEU A 568 -12.64 -3.62 -6.47
CA LEU A 568 -13.92 -4.18 -6.06
C LEU A 568 -15.02 -3.99 -7.12
N VAL A 569 -15.14 -2.78 -7.68
CA VAL A 569 -16.11 -2.49 -8.75
C VAL A 569 -15.85 -3.36 -9.98
N ILE A 570 -14.58 -3.46 -10.38
CA ILE A 570 -14.16 -4.24 -11.56
C ILE A 570 -14.51 -5.72 -11.37
N LEU A 571 -14.09 -6.31 -10.25
CA LEU A 571 -14.38 -7.72 -9.94
C LEU A 571 -15.89 -8.02 -9.87
N ASP A 572 -16.71 -7.07 -9.40
CA ASP A 572 -18.17 -7.25 -9.39
C ASP A 572 -18.76 -7.25 -10.81
N TYR A 573 -18.28 -6.39 -11.71
CA TYR A 573 -18.71 -6.44 -13.11
C TYR A 573 -18.20 -7.70 -13.85
N GLU A 574 -17.01 -8.20 -13.54
CA GLU A 574 -16.50 -9.48 -14.06
C GLU A 574 -17.38 -10.65 -13.60
N LYS A 575 -17.74 -10.70 -12.30
CA LYS A 575 -18.66 -11.72 -11.75
C LYS A 575 -20.04 -11.71 -12.41
N LEU A 576 -20.51 -10.53 -12.83
CA LEU A 576 -21.77 -10.39 -13.56
C LEU A 576 -21.67 -10.79 -15.04
N GLY A 577 -20.47 -11.16 -15.52
CA GLY A 577 -20.25 -11.49 -16.94
C GLY A 577 -20.39 -10.30 -17.87
N LEU A 578 -20.15 -9.08 -17.37
CA LEU A 578 -20.26 -7.84 -18.14
C LEU A 578 -18.91 -7.27 -18.58
N MET A 579 -17.81 -7.86 -18.11
CA MET A 579 -16.47 -7.30 -18.19
C MET A 579 -15.40 -8.39 -18.22
N GLU A 580 -14.29 -8.12 -18.92
CA GLU A 580 -13.00 -8.79 -18.76
C GLU A 580 -11.92 -7.74 -18.44
N ALA A 581 -11.16 -7.97 -17.37
CA ALA A 581 -10.02 -7.13 -16.99
C ALA A 581 -8.67 -7.83 -17.18
N THR A 582 -7.75 -7.17 -17.87
CA THR A 582 -6.34 -7.58 -18.01
C THR A 582 -5.49 -6.81 -17.02
N TRP A 583 -4.90 -7.50 -16.05
CA TRP A 583 -3.99 -6.91 -15.08
C TRP A 583 -2.56 -6.97 -15.61
N ILE A 584 -2.00 -5.83 -15.98
CA ILE A 584 -0.70 -5.73 -16.64
C ILE A 584 0.35 -5.30 -15.61
N ASN A 585 1.21 -6.22 -15.21
CA ASN A 585 2.32 -5.93 -14.30
C ASN A 585 3.60 -5.60 -15.09
N LEU A 586 4.06 -4.35 -14.96
CA LEU A 586 5.22 -3.83 -15.65
C LEU A 586 6.38 -3.57 -14.69
N GLU A 587 7.60 -3.63 -15.21
CA GLU A 587 8.84 -3.31 -14.47
C GLU A 587 9.09 -1.79 -14.32
N PHE A 588 8.30 -0.96 -15.01
CA PHE A 588 8.54 0.47 -15.10
C PHE A 588 8.05 1.21 -13.85
N LYS A 589 8.93 2.02 -13.24
CA LYS A 589 8.58 2.92 -12.11
C LYS A 589 7.59 4.03 -12.48
N GLN A 590 7.50 4.38 -13.77
CA GLN A 590 6.59 5.42 -14.27
C GLN A 590 5.99 4.98 -15.61
N ILE A 591 4.67 5.04 -15.68
CA ILE A 591 3.88 4.75 -16.88
C ILE A 591 3.60 6.07 -17.61
N THR A 592 3.90 6.11 -18.90
CA THR A 592 3.64 7.26 -19.78
C THR A 592 2.51 6.96 -20.77
N TYR A 593 2.09 7.96 -21.55
CA TYR A 593 1.02 7.80 -22.55
C TYR A 593 1.33 6.75 -23.64
N GLN A 594 2.59 6.34 -23.81
CA GLN A 594 2.97 5.36 -24.84
C GLN A 594 2.57 3.94 -24.47
N PHE A 595 2.32 3.66 -23.19
CA PHE A 595 1.83 2.36 -22.74
C PHE A 595 0.41 2.05 -23.20
N HIS A 596 -0.31 3.03 -23.78
CA HIS A 596 -1.59 2.73 -24.42
C HIS A 596 -1.43 1.75 -25.58
N TYR A 597 -0.25 1.60 -26.19
CA TYR A 597 -0.08 0.61 -27.26
C TYR A 597 -0.30 -0.81 -26.77
N ILE A 598 0.11 -1.14 -25.55
CA ILE A 598 -0.18 -2.46 -24.95
C ILE A 598 -1.68 -2.61 -24.71
N GLN A 599 -2.32 -1.60 -24.15
CA GLN A 599 -3.77 -1.59 -23.88
C GLN A 599 -4.59 -1.73 -25.18
N VAL A 600 -4.21 -0.98 -26.22
CA VAL A 600 -4.85 -1.02 -27.54
C VAL A 600 -4.64 -2.39 -28.17
N ALA A 601 -3.46 -2.98 -28.06
CA ALA A 601 -3.19 -4.32 -28.55
C ALA A 601 -3.99 -5.39 -27.80
N ASP A 602 -3.93 -5.40 -26.45
CA ASP A 602 -4.71 -6.31 -25.60
C ASP A 602 -6.19 -6.23 -25.93
N CYS A 603 -6.78 -5.03 -25.91
CA CYS A 603 -8.20 -4.92 -26.20
C CYS A 603 -8.54 -5.32 -27.64
N TYR A 604 -7.72 -4.92 -28.62
CA TYR A 604 -7.93 -5.28 -30.02
C TYR A 604 -8.01 -6.80 -30.22
N PHE A 605 -7.06 -7.56 -29.68
CA PHE A 605 -7.09 -9.03 -29.80
C PHE A 605 -8.16 -9.65 -28.90
N ARG A 606 -8.36 -9.15 -27.68
CA ARG A 606 -9.35 -9.67 -26.73
C ARG A 606 -10.78 -9.58 -27.24
N SER A 607 -11.12 -8.47 -27.90
CA SER A 607 -12.49 -8.21 -28.35
C SER A 607 -12.76 -8.69 -29.78
N ARG A 608 -11.71 -9.01 -30.55
CA ARG A 608 -11.84 -9.59 -31.90
C ARG A 608 -12.59 -10.92 -31.84
N MET A 609 -13.61 -11.07 -32.69
CA MET A 609 -14.57 -12.20 -32.70
C MET A 609 -15.37 -12.41 -31.40
N HIS A 610 -15.27 -11.50 -30.41
CA HIS A 610 -16.07 -11.53 -29.19
C HIS A 610 -17.14 -10.43 -29.20
N SER A 611 -16.76 -9.24 -29.69
CA SER A 611 -17.68 -8.14 -29.99
C SER A 611 -17.62 -7.77 -31.46
N LYS A 612 -18.80 -7.59 -32.09
CA LYS A 612 -18.90 -7.23 -33.50
C LYS A 612 -18.43 -5.80 -33.74
N TRP A 613 -18.99 -4.83 -33.01
CA TRP A 613 -18.55 -3.44 -33.00
C TRP A 613 -17.88 -3.11 -31.68
N VAL A 614 -16.76 -2.39 -31.74
CA VAL A 614 -16.01 -2.00 -30.54
C VAL A 614 -15.81 -0.49 -30.51
N ILE A 615 -16.21 0.11 -29.39
CA ILE A 615 -15.95 1.51 -29.07
C ILE A 615 -14.61 1.57 -28.34
N ASN A 616 -13.62 2.30 -28.88
CA ASN A 616 -12.32 2.45 -28.25
C ASN A 616 -12.16 3.84 -27.63
N ILE A 617 -12.11 3.90 -26.29
CA ILE A 617 -12.14 5.12 -25.50
C ILE A 617 -11.19 5.08 -24.31
N ASP A 618 -10.77 6.26 -23.87
CA ASP A 618 -10.13 6.44 -22.56
C ASP A 618 -11.21 6.57 -21.45
N ILE A 619 -10.82 6.32 -20.20
CA ILE A 619 -11.74 6.36 -19.04
C ILE A 619 -12.37 7.74 -18.80
N ASP A 620 -11.74 8.81 -19.32
CA ASP A 620 -12.22 10.19 -19.30
C ASP A 620 -13.02 10.57 -20.57
N GLU A 621 -13.58 9.59 -21.27
CA GLU A 621 -14.32 9.80 -22.51
C GLU A 621 -15.69 9.12 -22.54
N ARG A 622 -16.67 9.78 -23.16
CA ARG A 622 -18.05 9.29 -23.26
C ARG A 622 -18.57 9.46 -24.68
N PHE A 623 -19.00 8.38 -25.32
CA PHE A 623 -19.71 8.47 -26.59
C PHE A 623 -21.14 8.96 -26.37
N LEU A 624 -21.67 9.80 -27.25
CA LEU A 624 -23.07 10.21 -27.22
C LEU A 624 -23.70 10.02 -28.60
N MET A 625 -24.83 9.32 -28.60
CA MET A 625 -25.72 9.23 -29.75
C MET A 625 -26.80 10.31 -29.64
N LYS A 626 -27.04 11.05 -30.72
CA LYS A 626 -28.08 12.09 -30.82
C LYS A 626 -29.26 11.68 -31.69
N ASN A 627 -29.08 10.71 -32.57
CA ASN A 627 -30.15 10.17 -33.42
C ASN A 627 -31.24 9.51 -32.55
N PRO A 628 -32.55 9.64 -32.87
CA PRO A 628 -33.65 8.97 -32.15
C PRO A 628 -33.51 7.44 -32.04
N THR A 629 -32.72 6.79 -32.90
CA THR A 629 -32.37 5.37 -32.76
C THR A 629 -31.16 5.18 -31.83
N ASN A 630 -31.23 4.24 -30.89
CA ASN A 630 -30.08 3.82 -30.10
C ASN A 630 -28.94 3.28 -31.01
N LEU A 631 -27.71 3.16 -30.47
CA LEU A 631 -26.56 2.78 -31.29
C LEU A 631 -26.75 1.40 -31.97
N PRO A 632 -27.27 0.34 -31.31
CA PRO A 632 -27.57 -0.92 -31.99
C PRO A 632 -28.50 -0.75 -33.19
N GLY A 633 -29.63 -0.06 -33.01
CA GLY A 633 -30.59 0.16 -34.10
C GLY A 633 -30.02 1.04 -35.23
N PHE A 634 -29.10 1.95 -34.92
CA PHE A 634 -28.37 2.67 -35.96
C PHE A 634 -27.43 1.75 -36.76
N LEU A 635 -26.71 0.87 -36.07
CA LEU A 635 -25.76 -0.07 -36.70
C LEU A 635 -26.48 -1.12 -37.57
N GLU A 636 -27.66 -1.58 -37.15
CA GLU A 636 -28.50 -2.51 -37.92
C GLU A 636 -29.00 -1.90 -39.23
N ASN A 637 -29.26 -0.59 -39.25
CA ASN A 637 -29.80 0.13 -40.41
C ASN A 637 -28.71 0.79 -41.29
N LEU A 638 -27.43 0.46 -41.09
CA LEU A 638 -26.34 0.99 -41.92
C LEU A 638 -26.47 0.49 -43.36
N GLN A 639 -26.66 1.43 -44.30
CA GLN A 639 -26.55 1.13 -45.72
C GLN A 639 -25.11 0.73 -46.05
N ASN A 640 -24.93 -0.30 -46.91
CA ASN A 640 -23.61 -0.87 -47.23
C ASN A 640 -22.86 -1.43 -46.01
N ALA A 641 -23.58 -2.00 -45.03
CA ALA A 641 -23.01 -2.60 -43.82
C ALA A 641 -21.90 -3.64 -44.10
N GLU A 642 -21.92 -4.31 -45.26
CA GLU A 642 -20.86 -5.25 -45.64
C GLU A 642 -19.52 -4.57 -45.95
N GLN A 643 -19.51 -3.32 -46.42
CA GLN A 643 -18.28 -2.58 -46.76
C GLN A 643 -17.81 -1.69 -45.61
N ILE A 644 -18.71 -1.19 -44.77
CA ILE A 644 -18.40 -0.28 -43.68
C ILE A 644 -17.95 -1.07 -42.45
N VAL A 645 -16.69 -0.87 -42.06
CA VAL A 645 -16.09 -1.57 -40.90
C VAL A 645 -15.71 -0.64 -39.77
N GLY A 646 -15.88 0.66 -39.96
CA GLY A 646 -15.62 1.67 -38.96
C GLY A 646 -16.47 2.92 -39.15
N LEU A 647 -16.80 3.57 -38.04
CA LEU A 647 -17.52 4.83 -37.98
C LEU A 647 -16.68 5.83 -37.18
N SER A 648 -16.29 6.94 -37.80
CA SER A 648 -15.54 8.00 -37.14
C SER A 648 -16.45 9.16 -36.75
N PHE A 649 -16.25 9.68 -35.54
CA PHE A 649 -17.04 10.76 -34.96
C PHE A 649 -16.14 11.90 -34.46
N PRO A 650 -16.63 13.15 -34.52
CA PRO A 650 -15.92 14.29 -33.96
C PRO A 650 -15.90 14.23 -32.42
N VAL A 651 -14.98 14.99 -31.82
CA VAL A 651 -14.79 15.08 -30.37
C VAL A 651 -15.08 16.49 -29.88
N ALA A 652 -15.82 16.60 -28.79
CA ALA A 652 -15.97 17.83 -28.02
C ALA A 652 -15.17 17.75 -26.72
N ARG A 653 -14.38 18.79 -26.44
CA ARG A 653 -13.56 18.88 -25.22
C ARG A 653 -14.40 19.46 -24.09
N VAL A 654 -14.39 18.81 -22.94
CA VAL A 654 -15.05 19.29 -21.71
C VAL A 654 -13.98 19.77 -20.75
N GLN A 655 -14.13 20.98 -20.22
CA GLN A 655 -13.16 21.59 -19.30
C GLN A 655 -13.28 20.95 -17.91
N VAL A 656 -12.17 20.37 -17.45
CA VAL A 656 -12.01 19.84 -16.09
C VAL A 656 -11.11 20.77 -15.30
N GLU A 657 -11.67 21.55 -14.39
CA GLU A 657 -10.92 22.44 -13.50
C GLU A 657 -10.21 21.60 -12.42
N ASP A 658 -8.92 21.88 -12.19
CA ASP A 658 -8.08 21.14 -11.24
C ASP A 658 -8.45 21.54 -9.79
N SER A 659 -9.27 20.72 -9.13
CA SER A 659 -9.75 21.00 -7.76
C SER A 659 -8.81 20.53 -6.66
N GLY A 660 -7.59 20.05 -6.97
CA GLY A 660 -6.58 19.68 -5.97
C GLY A 660 -6.94 18.50 -5.04
N THR A 661 -8.10 17.87 -5.22
CA THR A 661 -8.58 16.73 -4.43
C THR A 661 -8.45 15.43 -5.20
N LEU A 662 -7.46 14.63 -4.80
CA LEU A 662 -7.23 13.28 -5.31
C LEU A 662 -8.26 12.33 -4.67
N GLY A 663 -9.41 12.18 -5.34
CA GLY A 663 -10.50 11.26 -5.01
C GLY A 663 -11.84 11.79 -5.51
N ARG A 664 -12.21 11.46 -6.75
CA ARG A 664 -13.44 11.97 -7.37
C ARG A 664 -14.64 11.19 -6.85
N SER A 665 -15.39 11.79 -5.94
CA SER A 665 -16.68 11.28 -5.48
C SER A 665 -17.86 11.71 -6.36
N GLU A 666 -17.63 12.62 -7.30
CA GLU A 666 -18.65 13.22 -8.16
C GLU A 666 -18.48 12.75 -9.60
N THR A 667 -19.60 12.47 -10.27
CA THR A 667 -19.62 12.05 -11.67
C THR A 667 -19.22 13.19 -12.61
N PHE A 668 -18.47 12.88 -13.67
CA PHE A 668 -17.95 13.87 -14.61
C PHE A 668 -19.06 14.70 -15.25
N PHE A 669 -20.15 14.04 -15.64
CA PHE A 669 -21.25 14.67 -16.36
C PHE A 669 -22.07 15.65 -15.51
N GLU A 670 -22.03 15.55 -14.18
CA GLU A 670 -22.70 16.49 -13.28
C GLU A 670 -21.87 17.74 -13.07
N LYS A 671 -20.56 17.55 -12.85
CA LYS A 671 -19.62 18.60 -12.47
C LYS A 671 -19.16 19.46 -13.64
N TYR A 672 -18.86 18.85 -14.79
CA TYR A 672 -18.20 19.55 -15.90
C TYR A 672 -19.14 19.72 -17.09
N ARG A 673 -19.56 20.96 -17.32
CA ARG A 673 -20.61 21.32 -18.29
C ARG A 673 -20.16 22.28 -19.39
N LYS A 674 -19.02 22.96 -19.21
CA LYS A 674 -18.39 23.78 -20.25
C LYS A 674 -17.71 22.90 -21.28
N MET A 675 -18.21 22.92 -22.52
CA MET A 675 -17.66 22.14 -23.61
C MET A 675 -17.49 22.93 -24.89
N SER A 676 -16.53 22.51 -25.73
CA SER A 676 -16.34 23.05 -27.07
C SER A 676 -17.42 22.53 -28.02
N ARG A 677 -17.54 23.15 -29.20
CA ARG A 677 -18.19 22.48 -30.34
C ARG A 677 -17.44 21.18 -30.70
N PRO A 678 -18.11 20.14 -31.21
CA PRO A 678 -17.44 18.95 -31.72
C PRO A 678 -16.52 19.30 -32.90
N LEU A 679 -15.25 18.88 -32.83
CA LEU A 679 -14.23 19.08 -33.86
C LEU A 679 -13.66 17.72 -34.30
N TRP A 680 -13.13 17.66 -35.53
CA TRP A 680 -12.49 16.46 -36.08
C TRP A 680 -11.07 16.21 -35.54
N ASP A 681 -10.51 17.18 -34.83
CA ASP A 681 -9.22 17.02 -34.16
C ASP A 681 -9.31 15.96 -33.06
N ASN A 682 -8.47 14.92 -33.18
CA ASN A 682 -8.51 13.71 -32.36
C ASN A 682 -9.84 12.94 -32.45
N HIS A 683 -10.45 12.90 -33.65
CA HIS A 683 -11.62 12.05 -33.91
C HIS A 683 -11.44 10.62 -33.38
N LYS A 684 -12.56 9.98 -33.06
CA LYS A 684 -12.60 8.64 -32.49
C LYS A 684 -13.50 7.75 -33.29
N SER A 685 -13.21 6.46 -33.28
CA SER A 685 -13.91 5.51 -34.12
C SER A 685 -14.54 4.37 -33.31
N ILE A 686 -15.68 3.90 -33.81
CA ILE A 686 -16.30 2.63 -33.47
C ILE A 686 -16.02 1.70 -34.64
N TYR A 687 -15.40 0.54 -34.42
CA TYR A 687 -14.94 -0.30 -35.54
C TYR A 687 -15.00 -1.79 -35.23
N GLN A 688 -15.01 -2.60 -36.29
CA GLN A 688 -15.00 -4.05 -36.20
C GLN A 688 -13.57 -4.57 -36.23
N HIS A 689 -13.10 -5.12 -35.12
CA HIS A 689 -11.71 -5.57 -34.99
C HIS A 689 -11.33 -6.72 -35.93
N GLN A 690 -12.30 -7.50 -36.42
CA GLN A 690 -12.05 -8.56 -37.40
C GLN A 690 -11.47 -8.04 -38.74
N TYR A 691 -11.82 -6.81 -39.13
CA TYR A 691 -11.37 -6.17 -40.38
C TYR A 691 -10.31 -5.08 -40.17
N SER A 692 -9.89 -4.86 -38.92
CA SER A 692 -8.74 -4.03 -38.59
C SER A 692 -7.50 -4.93 -38.58
N HIS A 693 -6.34 -4.39 -38.97
CA HIS A 693 -5.07 -5.12 -38.98
C HIS A 693 -3.97 -4.44 -38.16
N VAL A 694 -3.95 -3.10 -38.14
CA VAL A 694 -2.97 -2.31 -37.40
C VAL A 694 -3.74 -1.32 -36.50
N PRO A 695 -4.00 -1.67 -35.23
CA PRO A 695 -4.74 -0.80 -34.34
C PRO A 695 -3.89 0.40 -33.91
N PHE A 696 -4.55 1.54 -33.71
CA PHE A 696 -3.96 2.78 -33.20
C PHE A 696 -4.89 3.35 -32.11
N TYR A 697 -4.44 4.35 -31.34
CA TYR A 697 -5.10 4.79 -30.10
C TYR A 697 -6.64 4.88 -30.16
N HIS A 698 -7.21 5.47 -31.22
CA HIS A 698 -8.66 5.68 -31.36
C HIS A 698 -9.22 5.30 -32.73
N TRP A 699 -8.41 4.76 -33.62
CA TRP A 699 -8.78 4.37 -34.99
C TRP A 699 -7.82 3.28 -35.49
N SER A 700 -8.08 2.72 -36.67
CA SER A 700 -7.24 1.68 -37.25
C SER A 700 -6.37 2.25 -38.37
N TYR A 701 -5.05 2.08 -38.26
CA TYR A 701 -4.09 2.56 -39.25
C TYR A 701 -4.16 1.76 -40.56
N ARG A 702 -4.54 0.48 -40.50
CA ARG A 702 -4.80 -0.38 -41.66
C ARG A 702 -6.01 -1.27 -41.42
N ILE A 703 -6.91 -1.27 -42.39
CA ILE A 703 -8.09 -2.13 -42.48
C ILE A 703 -7.97 -3.07 -43.69
N THR A 704 -8.82 -4.08 -43.74
CA THR A 704 -8.87 -5.04 -44.85
C THR A 704 -9.12 -4.31 -46.18
N PRO A 705 -8.37 -4.62 -47.25
CA PRO A 705 -8.58 -4.01 -48.56
C PRO A 705 -10.03 -4.14 -49.05
N GLY A 706 -10.60 -3.07 -49.60
CA GLY A 706 -11.99 -3.02 -50.07
C GLY A 706 -13.02 -2.71 -48.97
N LYS A 707 -12.62 -2.62 -47.71
CA LYS A 707 -13.46 -2.10 -46.62
C LYS A 707 -13.26 -0.59 -46.45
N MET A 708 -14.23 0.07 -45.82
CA MET A 708 -14.27 1.53 -45.67
C MET A 708 -14.59 1.95 -44.23
N VAL A 709 -14.15 3.16 -43.88
CA VAL A 709 -14.54 3.86 -42.65
C VAL A 709 -15.40 5.06 -43.03
N MET A 710 -16.57 5.17 -42.40
CA MET A 710 -17.51 6.26 -42.65
C MET A 710 -17.36 7.35 -41.58
N SER A 711 -17.22 8.60 -42.00
CA SER A 711 -17.24 9.75 -41.09
C SER A 711 -18.66 10.27 -40.91
N LEU A 712 -19.12 10.38 -39.65
CA LEU A 712 -20.48 10.81 -39.31
C LEU A 712 -20.51 12.23 -38.74
N ASN A 713 -21.57 12.98 -39.04
CA ASN A 713 -21.77 14.32 -38.53
C ASN A 713 -22.07 14.30 -37.01
N SER A 714 -21.64 15.34 -36.30
CA SER A 714 -21.97 15.61 -34.89
C SER A 714 -23.46 15.63 -34.54
N THR A 715 -24.35 15.73 -35.53
CA THR A 715 -25.80 15.59 -35.38
C THR A 715 -26.23 14.14 -35.14
N VAL A 716 -25.46 13.16 -35.61
CA VAL A 716 -25.68 11.73 -35.38
C VAL A 716 -25.12 11.32 -34.02
N GLY A 717 -23.87 11.71 -33.75
CA GLY A 717 -23.20 11.42 -32.50
C GLY A 717 -21.82 12.08 -32.41
N TYR A 718 -21.23 12.10 -31.22
CA TYR A 718 -19.89 12.65 -30.98
C TYR A 718 -19.34 12.13 -29.63
N PHE A 719 -18.02 12.22 -29.45
CA PHE A 719 -17.40 11.88 -28.16
C PHE A 719 -17.20 13.12 -27.31
N ARG A 720 -17.46 13.01 -26.01
CA ARG A 720 -17.04 13.99 -25.00
C ARG A 720 -15.73 13.51 -24.41
N HIS A 721 -14.70 14.36 -24.43
CA HIS A 721 -13.40 14.09 -23.82
C HIS A 721 -13.18 15.09 -22.68
N TYR A 722 -13.17 14.59 -21.45
CA TYR A 722 -13.00 15.39 -20.23
C TYR A 722 -11.52 15.65 -19.98
N ARG A 723 -11.04 16.89 -20.17
CA ARG A 723 -9.61 17.21 -20.11
C ARG A 723 -9.29 18.30 -19.08
N LEU A 724 -8.23 18.09 -18.32
CA LEU A 724 -7.72 19.04 -17.34
C LEU A 724 -7.29 20.36 -18.00
N THR A 725 -7.66 21.49 -17.40
CA THR A 725 -7.33 22.85 -17.87
C THR A 725 -5.95 23.33 -17.43
N SER A 726 -5.27 22.61 -16.53
CA SER A 726 -3.94 22.96 -16.02
C SER A 726 -2.85 22.95 -17.11
N SER A 727 -1.98 23.97 -17.09
CA SER A 727 -0.94 24.23 -18.10
C SER A 727 0.27 23.29 -18.04
N LYS A 728 0.33 22.38 -17.05
CA LYS A 728 1.47 21.46 -16.84
C LYS A 728 1.38 20.15 -17.63
N HIS A 729 0.32 19.93 -18.42
CA HIS A 729 0.12 18.69 -19.17
C HIS A 729 0.43 18.85 -20.67
N ILE A 730 0.78 17.73 -21.32
CA ILE A 730 1.02 17.64 -22.77
C ILE A 730 -0.19 18.23 -23.51
N GLY A 731 0.06 19.11 -24.48
CA GLY A 731 -0.99 19.76 -25.27
C GLY A 731 -1.67 20.96 -24.61
N SER A 732 -0.98 21.69 -23.72
CA SER A 732 -1.47 22.87 -22.98
C SER A 732 -2.11 23.99 -23.83
N ASN A 733 -1.90 24.00 -25.14
CA ASN A 733 -2.54 24.91 -26.09
C ASN A 733 -3.95 24.45 -26.54
N TRP A 734 -4.49 23.35 -26.00
CA TRP A 734 -5.80 22.84 -26.44
C TRP A 734 -6.95 23.79 -26.11
N LEU A 735 -6.84 24.59 -25.04
CA LEU A 735 -7.89 25.54 -24.64
C LEU A 735 -8.12 26.61 -25.71
N THR A 736 -7.06 27.14 -26.32
CA THR A 736 -7.19 28.14 -27.39
C THR A 736 -7.69 27.50 -28.68
N HIS A 737 -7.23 26.28 -28.98
CA HIS A 737 -7.62 25.54 -30.20
C HIS A 737 -9.11 25.13 -30.23
N TYR A 738 -9.67 24.76 -29.08
CA TYR A 738 -11.05 24.28 -28.97
C TYR A 738 -12.05 25.37 -28.55
N ALA A 739 -11.63 26.63 -28.41
CA ALA A 739 -12.53 27.75 -28.14
C ALA A 739 -13.48 28.03 -29.34
N PRO A 740 -14.67 28.62 -29.12
CA PRO A 740 -15.27 28.99 -27.84
C PRO A 740 -15.94 27.81 -27.10
N PHE A 741 -16.12 27.96 -25.79
CA PHE A 741 -16.79 26.98 -24.93
C PHE A 741 -18.18 27.49 -24.53
N SER A 742 -19.15 26.59 -24.51
CA SER A 742 -20.53 26.86 -24.09
C SER A 742 -20.97 25.88 -23.00
N GLU A 743 -21.86 26.34 -22.13
CA GLU A 743 -22.57 25.46 -21.19
C GLU A 743 -23.48 24.51 -21.96
N ASN A 744 -23.26 23.20 -21.79
CA ASN A 744 -24.07 22.17 -22.42
C ASN A 744 -24.13 20.95 -21.51
N SER A 745 -25.35 20.63 -21.04
CA SER A 745 -25.62 19.47 -20.23
C SER A 745 -26.05 18.29 -21.09
N LEU A 746 -25.86 17.07 -20.58
CA LEU A 746 -26.55 15.90 -21.14
C LEU A 746 -28.06 16.13 -21.18
N ASP A 747 -28.73 15.41 -22.09
CA ASP A 747 -30.19 15.32 -22.11
C ASP A 747 -30.71 15.06 -20.68
N PRO A 748 -31.71 15.83 -20.19
CA PRO A 748 -32.14 15.75 -18.80
C PRO A 748 -32.62 14.35 -18.37
N GLU A 749 -33.24 13.60 -19.26
CA GLU A 749 -33.73 12.25 -18.99
C GLU A 749 -32.56 11.27 -18.95
N PHE A 750 -31.69 11.31 -19.97
CA PHE A 750 -30.47 10.49 -19.99
C PHE A 750 -29.62 10.73 -18.73
N ARG A 751 -29.43 11.99 -18.36
CA ARG A 751 -28.70 12.41 -17.14
C ARG A 751 -29.32 11.81 -15.88
N ARG A 752 -30.64 11.91 -15.73
CA ARG A 752 -31.36 11.40 -14.54
C ARG A 752 -31.23 9.89 -14.44
N ASN A 753 -31.40 9.18 -15.56
CA ASN A 753 -31.31 7.72 -15.62
C ASN A 753 -29.88 7.23 -15.35
N LEU A 754 -28.87 7.92 -15.90
CA LEU A 754 -27.47 7.60 -15.64
C LEU A 754 -27.12 7.79 -14.16
N LYS A 755 -27.52 8.93 -13.57
CA LYS A 755 -27.33 9.20 -12.14
C LYS A 755 -27.96 8.10 -11.28
N PHE A 756 -29.20 7.71 -11.59
CA PHE A 756 -29.89 6.65 -10.86
C PHE A 756 -29.16 5.30 -10.93
N ARG A 757 -28.68 4.90 -12.12
CA ARG A 757 -27.95 3.63 -12.31
C ARG A 757 -26.63 3.61 -11.53
N ILE A 758 -25.87 4.71 -11.61
CA ILE A 758 -24.59 4.85 -10.89
C ILE A 758 -24.83 4.78 -9.38
N SER A 759 -25.76 5.60 -8.85
CA SER A 759 -26.10 5.59 -7.43
C SER A 759 -26.56 4.20 -6.97
N ARG A 760 -27.45 3.54 -7.72
CA ARG A 760 -27.91 2.18 -7.40
C ARG A 760 -26.76 1.17 -7.36
N LYS A 761 -25.83 1.22 -8.32
CA LYS A 761 -24.68 0.31 -8.37
C LYS A 761 -23.73 0.54 -7.20
N LEU A 762 -23.36 1.80 -6.94
CA LEU A 762 -22.50 2.16 -5.82
C LEU A 762 -23.16 1.79 -4.49
N SER A 763 -24.42 2.14 -4.27
CA SER A 763 -25.16 1.73 -3.07
C SER A 763 -25.24 0.20 -2.92
N HIS A 764 -25.42 -0.56 -3.99
CA HIS A 764 -25.45 -2.03 -3.91
C HIS A 764 -24.12 -2.61 -3.43
N LEU A 765 -23.02 -2.13 -4.01
CA LEU A 765 -21.67 -2.61 -3.70
C LEU A 765 -21.24 -2.19 -2.29
N PHE A 766 -21.52 -0.94 -1.94
CA PHE A 766 -20.96 -0.29 -0.76
C PHE A 766 -21.90 -0.28 0.46
N ASN A 767 -23.18 -0.62 0.32
CA ASN A 767 -24.05 -0.91 1.47
C ASN A 767 -23.91 -2.35 1.97
N LYS A 768 -23.36 -3.27 1.16
CA LYS A 768 -23.09 -4.67 1.54
C LYS A 768 -21.69 -4.88 2.11
N HIS A 769 -20.78 -3.93 1.90
CA HIS A 769 -19.38 -4.01 2.32
C HIS A 769 -19.02 -2.74 3.11
N PHE A 770 -18.58 -2.89 4.35
CA PHE A 770 -18.18 -1.75 5.19
C PHE A 770 -16.94 -1.07 4.59
N ILE A 771 -17.04 0.22 4.25
CA ILE A 771 -15.91 1.03 3.79
C ILE A 771 -15.39 1.86 4.97
N LYS A 772 -14.05 1.99 5.09
CA LYS A 772 -13.42 2.98 5.96
C LYS A 772 -13.74 4.39 5.48
N CYS A 773 -14.27 5.24 6.35
CA CYS A 773 -14.67 6.61 6.00
C CYS A 773 -13.54 7.47 5.42
N ASP A 774 -12.29 7.15 5.73
CA ASP A 774 -11.10 7.92 5.33
C ASP A 774 -10.78 7.82 3.83
N THR A 775 -11.32 6.83 3.11
CA THR A 775 -11.16 6.72 1.64
C THR A 775 -12.20 7.50 0.86
N ILE A 776 -13.19 8.11 1.54
CA ILE A 776 -14.22 8.95 0.94
C ILE A 776 -13.95 10.39 1.37
N LEU A 777 -13.60 11.25 0.43
CA LEU A 777 -13.41 12.68 0.70
C LEU A 777 -14.69 13.28 1.35
N PRO A 778 -14.61 13.98 2.50
CA PRO A 778 -15.78 14.56 3.17
C PRO A 778 -16.61 15.51 2.30
N SER A 779 -16.00 16.11 1.26
CA SER A 779 -16.69 16.96 0.28
C SER A 779 -17.64 16.19 -0.65
N ALA A 780 -17.58 14.86 -0.67
CA ALA A 780 -18.44 13.96 -1.44
C ALA A 780 -19.90 13.94 -0.98
N TYR A 781 -20.15 14.38 0.24
CA TYR A 781 -21.44 14.26 0.91
C TYR A 781 -21.93 15.65 1.31
N LYS A 782 -22.75 16.28 0.46
CA LYS A 782 -23.75 17.21 1.00
C LYS A 782 -24.90 16.38 1.54
N LYS A 783 -24.97 16.35 2.87
CA LYS A 783 -25.93 15.65 3.73
C LYS A 783 -27.41 15.93 3.39
N GLU A 784 -27.66 16.94 2.58
CA GLU A 784 -29.00 17.46 2.27
C GLU A 784 -29.61 16.90 0.97
N ASP A 785 -28.81 16.35 0.03
CA ASP A 785 -29.33 15.88 -1.27
C ASP A 785 -29.77 14.40 -1.28
N PHE A 786 -29.54 13.66 -0.19
CA PHE A 786 -29.79 12.21 -0.08
C PHE A 786 -30.48 11.82 1.24
N ILE A 787 -31.32 12.69 1.79
CA ILE A 787 -32.12 12.35 2.98
C ILE A 787 -33.16 11.30 2.58
N GLY A 788 -32.90 10.04 2.94
CA GLY A 788 -33.93 9.00 2.85
C GLY A 788 -33.53 7.56 3.19
N GLN A 789 -32.27 7.13 3.04
CA GLN A 789 -31.95 5.69 3.19
C GLN A 789 -30.55 5.40 3.77
N GLY A 790 -30.44 5.40 5.10
CA GLY A 790 -29.76 4.33 5.85
C GLY A 790 -28.24 4.08 5.68
N TYR A 791 -27.41 5.09 5.46
CA TYR A 791 -25.95 4.90 5.51
C TYR A 791 -25.45 4.84 6.96
N LYS A 792 -24.77 3.75 7.34
CA LYS A 792 -23.99 3.67 8.59
C LYS A 792 -22.50 3.59 8.24
N CYS A 793 -21.81 4.70 8.42
CA CYS A 793 -20.36 4.81 8.46
C CYS A 793 -19.80 4.01 9.64
N VAL A 794 -18.68 3.30 9.46
CA VAL A 794 -17.95 2.57 10.52
C VAL A 794 -16.55 3.13 10.71
#